data_AF-A0A960WPD5-F1
#
_entry.id   AF-A0A960WPD5-F1
#
_cell.length_a   1.000
_cell.length_b   1.000
_cell.length_c   1.000
_cell.angle_alpha   90.00
_cell.angle_beta   90.00
_cell.angle_gamma   90.00
#
_symmetry.space_group_name_H-M   'P 1'
#
loop_
_entity.id
_entity.type
_entity.pdbx_description
1 polymer ?
#
loop_
_entity_poly.entity_id
_entity_poly.type
_entity_poly.pdbx_seq_one_letter_code
_entity_poly.pdbx_strand_id
1 'polypeptide(L)'
;MIGILSVLVLGLMPDEVEAQKWNTNNSGNWGDSTKWTPNTVPDGAGVTANLSFNITATRTITLDIDPTVGTLIFGDTNNTHAFIISGGTLTFDNDDNGALLNHNSATASLSPSGSDRIDSNVVIADLLGLTIDADRNLEFRGAWDGGNSTINLINTGRVFWNNNTGGGTISNLGVLNILNGEARFDGVSGTANSQLIGATTINLGDGFVTTGGTGFRFFPRLNLVNTETTQTATLNLNGGWLTSDLGSNDNLDIWSGNINLTGAANTNIVDVNDAGTADTHIVSGVIGGSGGFSKINNGTLELTANNVLSGEIYIQRGGVGGTALVSEGAIRISGSSGSLSQVGGVTISRDGSLYLDNSSSTNGNRFNDLGSLTLRGSGRLRMIGNASSAVSETLGTLIQDTGSGKVNFDLDDTTPQATSLTFATYQRNPGSITQFQVIENTPGAFGSALGGDARLFIADSGASSVRLGGGGVNGGTAATNRTLLVGAYGGVNNISNHFMTFDDASPTELRPLTWTGTQATSEYFLSRDSLSPAHQFTRAGLGGVDQNVNLNFNVGIEGDIGTGLPGSGSDYGWYGQAPMAILENVAMNSLRFGTNTPSSTVNTNNTNEIGSTLVLAPGAILYLGDKAADSELPAISSSGSGMILFGRDVDGTSPGSNQVIAGGVLSFGSREALLVNESGNSALFRSNIRGTGGLTKAGSSFIYLDNSNSYSGDTNIAEGVLVLRDRNALGASGLVKIEGNGQLYLELGTQVIDNTAGPTPPDLFVGVIDASRPVLYSNNSNNTWGGNVIIDTVDNLGNWVYTARIATNTRDTLNIEGDIYGNEIANPINTDIALNDARLVSTTGGSSSGGIINLNGRVRDNALGSISSPVNSNNENQLLRFQIGSSNELIVNVRQQWDAAGIILLDQGILRYEGEGNFWSDTAAANLNAASSQSGFRMGGSAGSSSNNNNSSLNSAFILTKPGQVLNIG
;
A
#
# COMPACT_ATOMS: atom_id res chain seq x y z
N MET A 1 24.52 -2.44 24.35
CA MET A 1 24.71 -1.55 25.52
C MET A 1 26.03 -0.83 25.33
N ILE A 2 26.03 0.24 24.53
CA ILE A 2 27.19 1.09 24.25
C ILE A 2 26.83 2.44 24.85
N GLY A 3 27.67 2.91 25.77
CA GLY A 3 27.43 4.12 26.55
C GLY A 3 27.35 5.35 25.66
N ILE A 4 26.23 6.04 25.78
CA ILE A 4 25.97 7.35 25.20
C ILE A 4 26.98 8.33 25.80
N LEU A 5 27.97 8.74 25.00
CA LEU A 5 28.71 9.97 25.25
C LEU A 5 27.94 11.11 24.57
N SER A 6 26.85 11.53 25.21
CA SER A 6 26.19 12.79 24.92
C SER A 6 27.15 13.90 25.38
N VAL A 7 28.09 14.28 24.51
CA VAL A 7 28.82 15.54 24.68
C VAL A 7 27.85 16.64 24.29
N LEU A 8 27.22 17.21 25.31
CA LEU A 8 26.60 18.51 25.26
C LEU A 8 27.69 19.51 24.86
N VAL A 9 27.80 19.86 23.57
CA VAL A 9 28.60 21.02 23.13
C VAL A 9 27.79 22.27 23.45
N LEU A 10 27.67 22.58 24.75
CA LEU A 10 27.38 23.93 25.22
C LEU A 10 28.59 24.39 26.02
N GLY A 11 29.33 25.33 25.43
CA GLY A 11 30.23 26.23 26.16
C GLY A 11 31.61 25.67 26.45
N LEU A 12 32.50 25.81 25.47
CA LEU A 12 33.81 26.44 25.61
C LEU A 12 34.30 26.70 24.19
N MET A 13 33.99 27.89 23.66
CA MET A 13 34.79 28.43 22.56
C MET A 13 36.24 28.44 23.07
N PRO A 14 37.21 27.87 22.33
CA PRO A 14 38.61 28.11 22.66
C PRO A 14 38.83 29.63 22.71
N ASP A 15 39.66 30.09 23.66
CA ASP A 15 40.14 31.47 23.69
C ASP A 15 40.43 31.97 22.26
N GLU A 16 39.90 33.13 21.90
CA GLU A 16 39.92 33.68 20.53
C GLU A 16 41.32 33.66 19.92
N VAL A 17 41.61 32.62 19.13
CA VAL A 17 42.48 32.77 17.97
C VAL A 17 41.69 33.63 17.00
N GLU A 18 42.13 34.88 16.77
CA GLU A 18 41.43 35.82 15.89
C GLU A 18 41.10 35.15 14.55
N ALA A 19 39.82 34.87 14.32
CA ALA A 19 39.38 34.27 13.07
C ALA A 19 39.74 35.19 11.90
N GLN A 20 40.44 34.66 10.91
CA GLN A 20 40.82 35.42 9.73
C GLN A 20 39.61 35.51 8.81
N LYS A 21 39.02 36.70 8.73
CA LYS A 21 37.72 36.93 8.10
C LYS A 21 37.85 37.52 6.70
N TRP A 22 37.18 36.92 5.73
CA TRP A 22 37.06 37.49 4.38
C TRP A 22 36.36 38.85 4.47
N ASN A 23 36.96 39.88 3.89
CA ASN A 23 36.55 41.27 4.12
C ASN A 23 36.09 42.02 2.86
N THR A 24 35.89 41.32 1.73
CA THR A 24 35.50 41.95 0.46
C THR A 24 34.24 41.35 -0.17
N ASN A 25 33.41 42.20 -0.78
CA ASN A 25 32.30 41.80 -1.66
C ASN A 25 32.77 41.66 -3.12
N ASN A 26 33.81 40.86 -3.36
CA ASN A 26 34.27 40.56 -4.71
C ASN A 26 34.88 39.16 -4.77
N SER A 27 34.89 38.55 -5.96
CA SER A 27 35.71 37.37 -6.21
C SER A 27 37.20 37.71 -6.05
N GLY A 28 38.01 36.72 -5.68
CA GLY A 28 39.43 36.94 -5.42
C GLY A 28 40.18 35.65 -5.08
N ASN A 29 41.49 35.79 -4.93
CA ASN A 29 42.39 34.70 -4.57
C ASN A 29 42.45 34.52 -3.04
N TRP A 30 42.57 33.28 -2.58
CA TRP A 30 42.72 32.95 -1.16
C TRP A 30 44.04 33.50 -0.59
N GLY A 31 45.13 33.42 -1.35
CA GLY A 31 46.47 33.88 -0.98
C GLY A 31 46.65 35.40 -0.93
N ASP A 32 45.64 36.19 -1.34
CA ASP A 32 45.69 37.65 -1.27
C ASP A 32 45.39 38.12 0.16
N SER A 33 46.45 38.40 0.93
CA SER A 33 46.34 38.86 2.32
C SER A 33 45.51 40.13 2.50
N THR A 34 45.31 40.94 1.45
CA THR A 34 44.48 42.16 1.52
C THR A 34 42.98 41.86 1.57
N LYS A 35 42.57 40.61 1.30
CA LYS A 35 41.19 40.13 1.33
C LYS A 35 40.75 39.59 2.69
N TRP A 36 41.68 39.53 3.65
CA TRP A 36 41.47 38.99 4.99
C TRP A 36 41.60 40.08 6.04
N THR A 37 40.82 39.98 7.11
CA THR A 37 40.98 40.80 8.33
C THR A 37 41.19 39.88 9.53
N PRO A 38 42.29 40.03 10.29
CA PRO A 38 43.48 40.84 9.95
C PRO A 38 44.12 40.38 8.63
N ASN A 39 45.00 41.19 8.01
CA ASN A 39 45.64 40.93 6.70
C ASN A 39 46.62 39.73 6.73
N THR A 40 46.14 38.57 7.16
CA THR A 40 46.83 37.30 7.33
C THR A 40 46.02 36.27 6.59
N VAL A 41 46.67 35.54 5.68
CA VAL A 41 46.03 34.47 4.92
C VAL A 41 45.84 33.26 5.84
N PRO A 42 44.65 32.64 5.86
CA PRO A 42 44.45 31.38 6.55
C PRO A 42 45.16 30.23 5.87
N ASP A 43 46.27 29.82 6.50
CA ASP A 43 47.06 28.66 6.10
C ASP A 43 47.89 28.14 7.29
N GLY A 44 47.40 27.08 7.93
CA GLY A 44 48.02 26.38 9.06
C GLY A 44 47.02 25.51 9.82
N ALA A 45 47.52 24.43 10.44
CA ALA A 45 46.71 23.61 11.34
C ALA A 45 46.16 24.47 12.50
N GLY A 46 44.92 24.20 12.91
CA GLY A 46 44.23 24.94 13.97
C GLY A 46 43.68 26.32 13.55
N VAL A 47 44.01 26.82 12.36
CA VAL A 47 43.59 28.16 11.91
C VAL A 47 42.10 28.20 11.56
N THR A 48 41.40 29.27 11.96
CA THR A 48 40.00 29.52 11.57
C THR A 48 39.92 30.49 10.38
N ALA A 49 39.41 30.00 9.25
CA ALA A 49 39.05 30.79 8.08
C ALA A 49 37.55 31.14 8.12
N ASN A 50 37.21 32.42 8.03
CA ASN A 50 35.83 32.89 8.16
C ASN A 50 35.32 33.60 6.90
N LEU A 51 34.51 32.89 6.11
CA LEU A 51 33.85 33.36 4.90
C LEU A 51 32.40 33.77 5.17
N SER A 52 32.20 34.76 6.04
CA SER A 52 30.88 35.31 6.43
C SER A 52 30.68 36.77 6.01
N PHE A 53 31.21 37.19 4.86
CA PHE A 53 31.00 38.55 4.38
C PHE A 53 29.63 38.68 3.70
N ASN A 54 28.91 39.78 3.94
CA ASN A 54 27.65 40.05 3.24
C ASN A 54 27.91 40.40 1.77
N ILE A 55 27.46 39.54 0.85
CA ILE A 55 27.74 39.67 -0.57
C ILE A 55 26.49 40.04 -1.37
N THR A 56 26.68 40.75 -2.48
CA THR A 56 25.57 41.24 -3.33
C THR A 56 25.46 40.52 -4.67
N ALA A 57 26.27 39.48 -4.87
CA ALA A 57 26.28 38.58 -6.02
C ALA A 57 27.06 37.33 -5.60
N THR A 58 26.86 36.18 -6.27
CA THR A 58 27.67 34.98 -6.05
C THR A 58 29.16 35.28 -6.20
N ARG A 59 29.97 34.91 -5.21
CA ARG A 59 31.42 35.19 -5.18
C ARG A 59 32.22 33.91 -5.25
N THR A 60 33.26 33.93 -6.09
CA THR A 60 34.20 32.83 -6.22
C THR A 60 35.51 33.19 -5.51
N ILE A 61 35.91 32.36 -4.56
CA ILE A 61 37.21 32.43 -3.89
C ILE A 61 38.08 31.35 -4.52
N THR A 62 39.12 31.77 -5.23
CA THR A 62 40.04 30.87 -5.93
C THR A 62 41.18 30.49 -5.00
N LEU A 63 41.37 29.20 -4.73
CA LEU A 63 42.56 28.70 -4.05
C LEU A 63 43.73 28.73 -5.03
N ASP A 64 44.53 29.80 -4.96
CA ASP A 64 45.80 29.96 -5.69
C ASP A 64 47.02 29.42 -4.92
N ILE A 65 46.78 29.00 -3.68
CA ILE A 65 47.64 28.16 -2.84
C ILE A 65 46.80 26.94 -2.38
N ASP A 66 47.43 25.95 -1.73
CA ASP A 66 46.73 24.81 -1.12
C ASP A 66 46.65 25.00 0.40
N PRO A 67 45.66 25.73 0.93
CA PRO A 67 45.63 26.12 2.33
C PRO A 67 45.26 24.96 3.27
N THR A 68 45.83 24.98 4.47
CA THR A 68 45.39 24.14 5.60
C THR A 68 44.58 24.98 6.59
N VAL A 69 43.44 24.48 7.07
CA VAL A 69 42.59 25.15 8.06
C VAL A 69 42.03 24.16 9.09
N GLY A 70 41.91 24.58 10.34
CA GLY A 70 41.23 23.80 11.39
C GLY A 70 39.72 24.01 11.39
N THR A 71 39.26 25.25 11.16
CA THR A 71 37.85 25.58 11.06
C THR A 71 37.56 26.44 9.84
N LEU A 72 36.56 26.07 9.04
CA LEU A 72 36.00 26.88 7.96
C LEU A 72 34.58 27.30 8.32
N ILE A 73 34.35 28.61 8.49
CA ILE A 73 33.01 29.19 8.57
C ILE A 73 32.62 29.65 7.17
N PHE A 74 31.48 29.19 6.66
CA PHE A 74 31.12 29.31 5.25
C PHE A 74 29.67 29.77 5.08
N GLY A 75 29.44 30.92 4.44
CA GLY A 75 28.09 31.34 4.04
C GLY A 75 27.87 32.85 4.03
N ASP A 76 26.80 33.30 3.34
CA ASP A 76 26.36 34.69 3.37
C ASP A 76 25.71 35.05 4.72
N THR A 77 25.70 36.33 5.09
CA THR A 77 25.11 36.80 6.35
C THR A 77 23.58 36.92 6.30
N ASN A 78 22.98 36.87 5.11
CA ASN A 78 21.55 37.07 4.89
C ASN A 78 20.92 36.08 3.88
N ASN A 79 21.66 35.04 3.47
CA ASN A 79 21.20 34.01 2.53
C ASN A 79 20.76 34.57 1.15
N THR A 80 21.34 35.67 0.68
CA THR A 80 20.92 36.22 -0.63
C THR A 80 21.72 35.63 -1.79
N HIS A 81 22.99 35.32 -1.58
CA HIS A 81 23.89 34.82 -2.61
C HIS A 81 24.82 33.72 -2.08
N ALA A 82 25.53 33.05 -3.00
CA ALA A 82 26.42 31.94 -2.67
C ALA A 82 27.90 32.34 -2.66
N PHE A 83 28.67 31.71 -1.78
CA PHE A 83 30.11 31.57 -1.92
C PHE A 83 30.46 30.27 -2.65
N ILE A 84 31.45 30.35 -3.54
CA ILE A 84 32.03 29.21 -4.25
C ILE A 84 33.54 29.21 -3.99
N ILE A 85 34.06 28.15 -3.38
CA ILE A 85 35.51 27.92 -3.28
C ILE A 85 35.93 27.07 -4.48
N SER A 86 36.96 27.45 -5.24
CA SER A 86 37.38 26.72 -6.44
C SER A 86 38.89 26.75 -6.66
N GLY A 87 39.44 25.82 -7.47
CA GLY A 87 40.89 25.69 -7.68
C GLY A 87 41.60 25.04 -6.49
N GLY A 88 42.88 24.67 -6.64
CA GLY A 88 43.71 24.13 -5.55
C GLY A 88 43.10 22.97 -4.73
N THR A 89 43.68 22.75 -3.56
CA THR A 89 43.27 21.77 -2.55
C THR A 89 43.09 22.44 -1.20
N LEU A 90 41.96 22.22 -0.54
CA LEU A 90 41.69 22.65 0.82
C LEU A 90 41.96 21.50 1.80
N THR A 91 42.86 21.70 2.76
CA THR A 91 43.17 20.69 3.78
C THR A 91 42.53 21.06 5.11
N PHE A 92 41.81 20.12 5.72
CA PHE A 92 41.27 20.25 7.07
C PHE A 92 42.19 19.57 8.09
N ASP A 93 42.74 20.37 9.01
CA ASP A 93 43.60 19.94 10.12
C ASP A 93 43.47 20.92 11.30
N ASN A 94 42.97 20.45 12.44
CA ASN A 94 42.77 21.24 13.65
C ASN A 94 43.71 20.82 14.79
N ASP A 95 44.94 20.43 14.48
CA ASP A 95 45.95 19.96 15.45
C ASP A 95 45.39 18.82 16.32
N ASP A 96 44.70 17.87 15.67
CA ASP A 96 44.02 16.74 16.31
C ASP A 96 42.95 17.14 17.35
N ASN A 97 42.35 18.32 17.24
CA ASN A 97 41.19 18.74 18.03
C ASN A 97 39.86 18.52 17.30
N GLY A 98 39.89 17.94 16.10
CA GLY A 98 38.74 17.73 15.23
C GLY A 98 38.45 18.96 14.39
N ALA A 99 38.51 18.82 13.07
CA ALA A 99 38.24 19.91 12.15
C ALA A 99 36.74 20.21 12.05
N LEU A 100 36.41 21.46 11.71
CA LEU A 100 35.03 21.93 11.62
C LEU A 100 34.76 22.67 10.30
N LEU A 101 33.71 22.26 9.60
CA LEU A 101 33.07 23.04 8.54
C LEU A 101 31.71 23.52 9.05
N ASN A 102 31.61 24.80 9.36
CA ASN A 102 30.43 25.44 9.91
C ASN A 102 29.64 26.16 8.81
N HIS A 103 28.47 25.62 8.50
CA HIS A 103 27.44 26.10 7.59
C HIS A 103 26.07 26.16 8.31
N ASN A 104 26.08 26.65 9.56
CA ASN A 104 24.91 26.68 10.43
C ASN A 104 24.39 28.12 10.65
N SER A 105 23.09 28.33 10.42
CA SER A 105 22.43 29.64 10.58
C SER A 105 22.16 30.08 12.03
N ALA A 106 22.34 29.21 13.02
CA ALA A 106 22.18 29.53 14.45
C ALA A 106 23.40 30.26 15.05
N THR A 107 24.53 30.34 14.35
CA THR A 107 25.67 31.14 14.78
C THR A 107 25.43 32.62 14.46
N ALA A 108 25.56 33.50 15.46
CA ALA A 108 25.19 34.90 15.31
C ALA A 108 25.95 35.56 14.15
N SER A 109 25.21 35.98 13.12
CA SER A 109 25.66 36.63 11.86
C SER A 109 25.98 35.71 10.67
N LEU A 110 25.69 34.40 10.73
CA LEU A 110 25.75 33.52 9.57
C LEU A 110 24.33 33.11 9.14
N SER A 111 24.01 33.21 7.86
CA SER A 111 22.77 32.70 7.27
C SER A 111 23.10 32.12 5.90
N PRO A 112 23.67 30.91 5.88
CA PRO A 112 24.25 30.37 4.67
C PRO A 112 23.24 30.21 3.53
N SER A 113 23.75 30.19 2.29
CA SER A 113 22.94 29.92 1.11
C SER A 113 22.84 28.43 0.84
N GLY A 114 21.66 27.96 0.45
CA GLY A 114 21.49 26.59 -0.06
C GLY A 114 22.19 26.33 -1.41
N SER A 115 22.88 27.34 -1.95
CA SER A 115 23.68 27.28 -3.18
C SER A 115 25.18 27.43 -2.94
N ASP A 116 25.63 27.49 -1.68
CA ASP A 116 27.05 27.52 -1.32
C ASP A 116 27.76 26.23 -1.73
N ARG A 117 29.01 26.34 -2.21
CA ARG A 117 29.70 25.22 -2.86
C ARG A 117 31.22 25.21 -2.72
N ILE A 118 31.82 24.02 -2.62
CA ILE A 118 33.27 23.80 -2.74
C ILE A 118 33.56 22.95 -3.99
N ASP A 119 34.16 23.59 -4.99
CA ASP A 119 34.63 22.97 -6.25
C ASP A 119 36.08 22.50 -6.15
N SER A 120 36.82 22.96 -5.14
CA SER A 120 38.20 22.56 -4.85
C SER A 120 38.29 21.12 -4.36
N ASN A 121 39.45 20.49 -4.56
CA ASN A 121 39.75 19.22 -3.90
C ASN A 121 39.82 19.42 -2.39
N VAL A 122 39.50 18.38 -1.62
CA VAL A 122 39.51 18.42 -0.16
C VAL A 122 40.35 17.26 0.38
N VAL A 123 41.17 17.53 1.38
CA VAL A 123 41.93 16.52 2.14
C VAL A 123 41.56 16.65 3.60
N ILE A 124 41.23 15.53 4.25
CA ILE A 124 41.06 15.47 5.71
C ILE A 124 42.36 14.90 6.28
N ALA A 125 43.16 15.77 6.90
CA ALA A 125 44.42 15.39 7.54
C ALA A 125 44.29 15.22 9.06
N ASP A 126 43.24 15.80 9.66
CA ASP A 126 42.95 15.68 11.10
C ASP A 126 42.65 14.22 11.51
N LEU A 127 43.33 13.71 12.54
CA LEU A 127 43.14 12.35 13.03
C LEU A 127 41.79 12.13 13.74
N LEU A 128 41.21 13.18 14.34
CA LEU A 128 39.87 13.13 14.91
C LEU A 128 38.77 13.35 13.86
N GLY A 129 39.17 13.70 12.64
CA GLY A 129 38.29 13.82 11.48
C GLY A 129 37.63 15.19 11.34
N LEU A 130 36.54 15.24 10.57
CA LEU A 130 35.85 16.47 10.19
C LEU A 130 34.39 16.42 10.63
N THR A 131 33.93 17.47 11.31
CA THR A 131 32.50 17.72 11.54
C THR A 131 31.97 18.73 10.54
N ILE A 132 30.88 18.40 9.85
CA ILE A 132 30.15 19.31 8.97
C ILE A 132 28.83 19.65 9.68
N ASP A 133 28.73 20.89 10.16
CA ASP A 133 27.51 21.43 10.77
C ASP A 133 26.75 22.24 9.73
N ALA A 134 25.70 21.65 9.15
CA ALA A 134 24.92 22.27 8.09
C ALA A 134 23.42 22.17 8.41
N ASP A 135 22.72 23.31 8.48
CA ASP A 135 21.26 23.35 8.55
C ASP A 135 20.60 23.65 7.20
N ARG A 136 21.43 23.90 6.18
CA ARG A 136 21.04 24.20 4.79
C ARG A 136 21.83 23.33 3.81
N ASN A 137 21.51 23.45 2.53
CA ASN A 137 22.16 22.65 1.49
C ASN A 137 23.59 23.15 1.25
N LEU A 138 24.54 22.22 1.19
CA LEU A 138 25.95 22.46 0.89
C LEU A 138 26.42 21.46 -0.17
N GLU A 139 27.01 21.97 -1.26
CA GLU A 139 27.43 21.16 -2.41
C GLU A 139 28.96 21.04 -2.52
N PHE A 140 29.44 19.86 -2.90
CA PHE A 140 30.85 19.56 -3.17
C PHE A 140 31.01 19.01 -4.59
N ARG A 141 31.95 19.58 -5.35
CA ARG A 141 32.26 19.17 -6.73
C ARG A 141 33.73 18.81 -6.97
N GLY A 142 34.62 19.08 -6.02
CA GLY A 142 36.00 18.58 -6.07
C GLY A 142 36.14 17.20 -5.45
N ALA A 143 37.29 16.56 -5.67
CA ALA A 143 37.57 15.23 -5.15
C ALA A 143 38.03 15.29 -3.69
N TRP A 144 37.55 14.36 -2.87
CA TRP A 144 37.87 14.26 -1.45
C TRP A 144 38.77 13.05 -1.17
N ASP A 145 39.87 13.29 -0.45
CA ASP A 145 40.66 12.26 0.22
C ASP A 145 40.37 12.30 1.73
N GLY A 146 39.70 11.26 2.22
CA GLY A 146 39.22 11.16 3.59
C GLY A 146 40.30 10.81 4.62
N GLY A 147 41.54 10.49 4.21
CA GLY A 147 42.66 10.25 5.13
C GLY A 147 42.48 9.06 6.10
N ASN A 148 41.53 8.17 5.81
CA ASN A 148 40.99 7.13 6.71
C ASN A 148 40.37 7.69 8.01
N SER A 149 39.96 8.96 8.00
CA SER A 149 39.36 9.67 9.13
C SER A 149 37.83 9.48 9.20
N THR A 150 37.21 10.15 10.17
CA THR A 150 35.74 10.17 10.34
C THR A 150 35.15 11.47 9.82
N ILE A 151 34.01 11.41 9.12
CA ILE A 151 33.16 12.57 8.86
C ILE A 151 31.90 12.46 9.72
N ASN A 152 31.59 13.51 10.47
CA ASN A 152 30.33 13.65 11.21
C ASN A 152 29.44 14.70 10.55
N LEU A 153 28.27 14.28 10.07
CA LEU A 153 27.22 15.19 9.64
C LEU A 153 26.28 15.44 10.81
N ILE A 154 26.15 16.71 11.17
CA ILE A 154 25.22 17.15 12.21
C ILE A 154 24.27 18.20 11.64
N ASN A 155 23.11 18.34 12.30
CA ASN A 155 22.04 19.27 11.92
C ASN A 155 21.27 18.84 10.64
N THR A 156 20.31 19.64 10.18
CA THR A 156 19.25 19.17 9.25
C THR A 156 19.52 19.36 7.76
N GLY A 157 20.65 19.97 7.42
CA GLY A 157 21.01 20.32 6.04
C GLY A 157 21.31 19.11 5.18
N ARG A 158 21.26 19.32 3.85
CA ARG A 158 21.73 18.35 2.87
C ARG A 158 23.18 18.63 2.52
N VAL A 159 24.06 17.68 2.77
CA VAL A 159 25.46 17.70 2.35
C VAL A 159 25.61 16.81 1.13
N PHE A 160 26.02 17.39 0.01
CA PHE A 160 25.88 16.75 -1.30
C PHE A 160 27.20 16.69 -2.07
N TRP A 161 27.69 15.48 -2.34
CA TRP A 161 28.81 15.22 -3.25
C TRP A 161 28.31 14.96 -4.67
N ASN A 162 28.56 15.92 -5.57
CA ASN A 162 28.01 15.95 -6.92
C ASN A 162 29.06 15.59 -7.97
N ASN A 163 29.05 14.33 -8.41
CA ASN A 163 29.95 13.83 -9.45
C ASN A 163 29.42 14.09 -10.87
N ASN A 164 28.26 14.74 -11.07
CA ASN A 164 27.79 15.13 -12.41
C ASN A 164 28.78 16.04 -13.17
N THR A 165 29.71 16.67 -12.45
CA THR A 165 30.76 17.53 -13.01
C THR A 165 32.13 16.85 -13.10
N GLY A 166 32.23 15.56 -12.73
CA GLY A 166 33.43 14.73 -12.85
C GLY A 166 34.45 14.84 -11.70
N GLY A 167 34.09 15.49 -10.58
CA GLY A 167 35.01 15.68 -9.44
C GLY A 167 34.46 15.33 -8.07
N GLY A 168 33.15 15.53 -7.81
CA GLY A 168 32.54 15.43 -6.48
C GLY A 168 32.46 14.00 -5.93
N THR A 169 33.61 13.38 -5.67
CA THR A 169 33.81 12.00 -5.21
C THR A 169 34.49 12.00 -3.83
N ILE A 170 34.34 10.93 -3.06
CA ILE A 170 35.05 10.75 -1.78
C ILE A 170 35.75 9.39 -1.73
N SER A 171 37.04 9.42 -1.44
CA SER A 171 37.91 8.24 -1.38
C SER A 171 38.61 8.14 -0.02
N ASN A 172 39.10 6.95 0.33
CA ASN A 172 39.86 6.68 1.56
C ASN A 172 39.21 7.22 2.84
N LEU A 173 37.89 7.11 3.01
CA LEU A 173 37.21 7.51 4.24
C LEU A 173 37.13 6.33 5.21
N GLY A 174 37.39 6.56 6.49
CA GLY A 174 37.21 5.55 7.52
C GLY A 174 35.71 5.36 7.80
N VAL A 175 35.10 6.37 8.41
CA VAL A 175 33.70 6.34 8.85
C VAL A 175 32.92 7.57 8.38
N LEU A 176 31.70 7.36 7.89
CA LEU A 176 30.72 8.43 7.66
C LEU A 176 29.58 8.30 8.67
N ASN A 177 29.40 9.30 9.53
CA ASN A 177 28.30 9.36 10.49
C ASN A 177 27.24 10.35 9.99
N ILE A 178 26.03 9.83 9.74
CA ILE A 178 24.84 10.60 9.35
C ILE A 178 23.85 10.48 10.50
N LEU A 179 24.06 11.32 11.52
CA LEU A 179 23.22 11.31 12.71
C LEU A 179 21.97 12.16 12.51
N ASN A 180 22.08 13.22 11.70
CA ASN A 180 21.02 14.14 11.31
C ASN A 180 21.20 14.59 9.85
N GLY A 181 20.15 15.13 9.25
CA GLY A 181 20.22 15.74 7.91
C GLY A 181 20.27 14.73 6.76
N GLU A 182 20.89 15.10 5.65
CA GLU A 182 20.99 14.23 4.47
C GLU A 182 22.43 14.21 3.94
N ALA A 183 23.02 13.03 3.81
CA ALA A 183 24.17 12.81 2.94
C ALA A 183 23.66 12.40 1.56
N ARG A 184 24.03 13.13 0.52
CA ARG A 184 23.63 12.83 -0.86
C ARG A 184 24.86 12.61 -1.72
N PHE A 185 24.79 11.59 -2.58
CA PHE A 185 25.83 11.23 -3.53
C PHE A 185 25.19 11.10 -4.91
N ASP A 186 25.53 12.00 -5.83
CA ASP A 186 25.04 11.94 -7.21
C ASP A 186 26.17 11.49 -8.12
N GLY A 187 25.94 10.38 -8.80
CA GLY A 187 26.78 9.90 -9.89
C GLY A 187 26.37 10.46 -11.24
N VAL A 188 26.95 9.89 -12.30
CA VAL A 188 26.71 10.31 -13.68
C VAL A 188 25.83 9.25 -14.34
N SER A 189 24.59 9.64 -14.68
CA SER A 189 23.64 8.73 -15.33
C SER A 189 24.25 8.01 -16.55
N GLY A 190 24.02 6.69 -16.62
CA GLY A 190 24.52 5.85 -17.70
C GLY A 190 26.02 5.55 -17.69
N THR A 191 26.77 6.05 -16.69
CA THR A 191 28.21 5.81 -16.56
C THR A 191 28.48 4.75 -15.49
N ALA A 192 29.01 3.61 -15.90
CA ALA A 192 29.39 2.54 -14.97
C ALA A 192 30.43 3.02 -13.94
N ASN A 193 30.27 2.59 -12.69
CA ASN A 193 31.12 2.90 -11.55
C ASN A 193 31.14 4.39 -11.15
N SER A 194 30.04 5.11 -11.36
CA SER A 194 30.02 6.56 -11.16
C SER A 194 29.60 6.96 -9.75
N GLN A 195 30.51 6.98 -8.77
CA GLN A 195 30.35 7.50 -7.38
C GLN A 195 30.31 6.43 -6.29
N LEU A 196 31.49 5.92 -5.93
CA LEU A 196 31.67 5.06 -4.76
C LEU A 196 31.82 5.94 -3.51
N ILE A 197 31.07 5.63 -2.45
CA ILE A 197 31.34 6.20 -1.14
C ILE A 197 32.57 5.47 -0.60
N GLY A 198 33.74 6.09 -0.67
CA GLY A 198 35.01 5.49 -0.22
C GLY A 198 35.14 5.25 1.29
N ALA A 199 34.02 5.12 2.01
CA ALA A 199 33.94 4.81 3.43
C ALA A 199 34.11 3.32 3.70
N THR A 200 34.75 2.93 4.80
CA THR A 200 34.70 1.54 5.28
C THR A 200 33.39 1.24 6.03
N THR A 201 32.88 2.21 6.77
CA THR A 201 31.64 2.11 7.55
C THR A 201 30.80 3.37 7.38
N ILE A 202 29.48 3.19 7.28
CA ILE A 202 28.51 4.27 7.30
C ILE A 202 27.55 4.01 8.46
N ASN A 203 27.36 4.98 9.33
CA ASN A 203 26.38 4.95 10.40
C ASN A 203 25.24 5.89 10.03
N LEU A 204 24.03 5.37 9.96
CA LEU A 204 22.82 6.11 9.61
C LEU A 204 21.85 6.02 10.77
N GLY A 205 21.61 7.16 11.41
CA GLY A 205 20.73 7.25 12.58
C GLY A 205 21.36 6.89 13.91
N ASP A 206 20.72 7.37 14.97
CA ASP A 206 21.10 7.14 16.37
C ASP A 206 19.98 6.48 17.22
N GLY A 207 18.87 6.13 16.57
CA GLY A 207 17.68 5.53 17.15
C GLY A 207 16.57 6.54 17.44
N PHE A 208 16.84 7.84 17.24
CA PHE A 208 15.90 8.93 17.50
C PHE A 208 15.62 9.74 16.21
N VAL A 209 14.47 10.41 16.20
CA VAL A 209 14.08 11.35 15.13
C VAL A 209 14.20 12.76 15.68
N THR A 210 14.98 13.62 15.03
CA THR A 210 15.20 14.99 15.51
C THR A 210 14.20 15.98 14.90
N THR A 211 13.86 17.02 15.66
CA THR A 211 12.99 18.11 15.25
C THR A 211 13.84 19.33 14.85
N GLY A 212 13.80 19.73 13.58
CA GLY A 212 14.69 20.76 13.04
C GLY A 212 14.29 22.20 13.34
N GLY A 213 13.68 22.48 14.50
CA GLY A 213 13.25 23.83 14.91
C GLY A 213 12.15 24.49 14.06
N THR A 214 11.88 24.00 12.85
CA THR A 214 10.83 24.46 11.92
C THR A 214 9.49 23.76 12.10
N GLY A 215 9.40 22.83 13.07
CA GLY A 215 8.22 22.00 13.28
C GLY A 215 8.19 20.73 12.42
N PHE A 216 9.14 20.53 11.50
CA PHE A 216 9.28 19.28 10.75
C PHE A 216 10.33 18.36 11.39
N ARG A 217 10.03 17.06 11.45
CA ARG A 217 10.96 16.00 11.88
C ARG A 217 11.84 15.59 10.70
N PHE A 218 13.15 15.52 10.89
CA PHE A 218 14.10 15.15 9.84
C PHE A 218 14.67 13.77 10.13
N PHE A 219 14.44 12.82 9.24
CA PHE A 219 15.20 11.58 9.25
C PHE A 219 16.62 11.86 8.78
N PRO A 220 17.64 11.29 9.43
CA PRO A 220 18.92 11.17 8.79
C PRO A 220 18.75 10.33 7.52
N ARG A 221 19.27 10.84 6.39
CA ARG A 221 19.11 10.21 5.08
C ARG A 221 20.45 9.97 4.42
N LEU A 222 20.62 8.78 3.85
CA LEU A 222 21.63 8.49 2.86
C LEU A 222 20.94 8.37 1.51
N ASN A 223 21.27 9.26 0.58
CA ASN A 223 20.61 9.36 -0.72
C ASN A 223 21.61 9.08 -1.85
N LEU A 224 21.37 8.02 -2.61
CA LEU A 224 22.18 7.60 -3.74
C LEU A 224 21.41 7.86 -5.03
N VAL A 225 21.94 8.73 -5.89
CA VAL A 225 21.31 9.08 -7.17
C VAL A 225 22.27 8.84 -8.31
N ASN A 226 21.88 8.03 -9.30
CA ASN A 226 22.72 7.70 -10.46
C ASN A 226 24.13 7.22 -10.08
N THR A 227 24.33 6.61 -8.90
CA THR A 227 25.69 6.24 -8.45
C THR A 227 26.28 5.09 -9.25
N GLU A 228 25.44 4.28 -9.90
CA GLU A 228 25.82 3.26 -10.89
C GLU A 228 27.09 2.44 -10.53
N THR A 229 27.32 2.23 -9.23
CA THR A 229 28.48 1.52 -8.67
C THR A 229 28.07 0.77 -7.42
N THR A 230 28.71 -0.37 -7.19
CA THR A 230 28.48 -1.17 -5.99
C THR A 230 29.14 -0.54 -4.78
N GLN A 231 28.33 -0.23 -3.77
CA GLN A 231 28.83 0.24 -2.48
C GLN A 231 29.38 -0.95 -1.68
N THR A 232 30.52 -0.75 -1.02
CA THR A 232 31.26 -1.81 -0.30
C THR A 232 31.33 -1.60 1.20
N ALA A 233 30.89 -0.43 1.68
CA ALA A 233 30.90 -0.07 3.10
C ALA A 233 29.97 -0.98 3.92
N THR A 234 30.31 -1.20 5.18
CA THR A 234 29.31 -1.71 6.14
C THR A 234 28.35 -0.58 6.51
N LEU A 235 27.04 -0.78 6.33
CA LEU A 235 26.01 0.19 6.69
C LEU A 235 25.33 -0.22 8.00
N ASN A 236 25.40 0.62 9.02
CA ASN A 236 24.65 0.45 10.25
C ASN A 236 23.41 1.36 10.21
N LEU A 237 22.21 0.79 10.18
CA LEU A 237 20.96 1.54 10.27
C LEU A 237 20.32 1.41 11.66
N ASN A 238 20.19 2.55 12.31
CA ASN A 238 19.55 2.72 13.59
C ASN A 238 18.60 3.92 13.54
N GLY A 239 17.55 3.86 12.72
CA GLY A 239 16.59 4.94 12.51
C GLY A 239 17.06 5.96 11.47
N GLY A 240 16.63 5.82 10.22
CA GLY A 240 17.02 6.69 9.11
C GLY A 240 16.55 6.12 7.77
N TRP A 241 16.73 6.88 6.68
CA TRP A 241 16.33 6.41 5.35
C TRP A 241 17.54 6.16 4.46
N LEU A 242 17.60 4.97 3.88
CA LEU A 242 18.42 4.68 2.73
C LEU A 242 17.54 4.88 1.48
N THR A 243 17.85 5.89 0.69
CA THR A 243 17.19 6.15 -0.59
C THR A 243 18.13 5.80 -1.73
N SER A 244 17.65 4.99 -2.67
CA SER A 244 18.38 4.65 -3.88
C SER A 244 17.50 4.91 -5.11
N ASP A 245 18.05 5.69 -6.04
CA ASP A 245 17.48 6.06 -7.34
C ASP A 245 18.61 5.85 -8.37
N LEU A 246 18.71 4.63 -8.90
CA LEU A 246 19.68 4.30 -9.95
C LEU A 246 19.07 4.72 -11.29
N GLY A 247 19.88 5.25 -12.20
CA GLY A 247 19.36 6.08 -13.28
C GLY A 247 18.68 5.32 -14.41
N SER A 248 19.42 4.50 -15.13
CA SER A 248 18.90 3.78 -16.31
C SER A 248 19.55 2.41 -16.50
N ASN A 249 20.31 1.95 -15.51
CA ASN A 249 21.13 0.74 -15.54
C ASN A 249 20.83 -0.11 -14.30
N ASP A 250 19.55 -0.31 -14.03
CA ASP A 250 19.03 -0.54 -12.69
C ASP A 250 18.96 -2.03 -12.32
N ASN A 251 19.82 -2.86 -12.92
CA ASN A 251 20.08 -4.26 -12.52
C ASN A 251 21.45 -4.37 -11.83
N LEU A 252 21.70 -3.45 -10.90
CA LEU A 252 23.00 -3.26 -10.28
C LEU A 252 22.98 -3.70 -8.81
N ASP A 253 24.08 -4.33 -8.40
CA ASP A 253 24.39 -4.50 -6.98
C ASP A 253 24.69 -3.13 -6.37
N ILE A 254 23.72 -2.56 -5.66
CA ILE A 254 23.88 -1.31 -4.94
C ILE A 254 24.73 -1.51 -3.69
N TRP A 255 24.78 -2.72 -3.12
CA TRP A 255 25.38 -2.94 -1.82
C TRP A 255 25.92 -4.35 -1.63
N SER A 256 27.24 -4.46 -1.61
CA SER A 256 27.96 -5.71 -1.33
C SER A 256 28.50 -5.81 0.10
N GLY A 257 28.62 -4.68 0.80
CA GLY A 257 28.96 -4.65 2.23
C GLY A 257 27.80 -5.13 3.12
N ASN A 258 28.05 -5.43 4.38
CA ASN A 258 26.96 -5.85 5.27
C ASN A 258 26.06 -4.66 5.65
N ILE A 259 24.79 -4.96 5.90
CA ILE A 259 23.82 -4.00 6.43
C ILE A 259 23.38 -4.49 7.82
N ASN A 260 23.72 -3.73 8.88
CA ASN A 260 23.36 -4.07 10.26
C ASN A 260 22.19 -3.21 10.73
N LEU A 261 21.10 -3.84 11.16
CA LEU A 261 19.87 -3.21 11.64
C LEU A 261 19.77 -3.30 13.16
N THR A 262 19.67 -2.16 13.84
CA THR A 262 19.32 -2.10 15.27
C THR A 262 18.02 -1.35 15.53
N GLY A 263 17.62 -0.45 14.63
CA GLY A 263 16.32 0.22 14.65
C GLY A 263 15.14 -0.69 14.34
N ALA A 264 13.94 -0.28 14.73
CA ALA A 264 12.70 -0.99 14.39
C ALA A 264 12.27 -0.68 12.95
N ALA A 265 11.36 -1.49 12.39
CA ALA A 265 10.95 -1.34 10.99
C ALA A 265 10.28 0.01 10.68
N ASN A 266 9.63 0.63 11.67
CA ASN A 266 9.03 1.95 11.55
C ASN A 266 10.05 3.11 11.61
N THR A 267 11.32 2.86 11.88
CA THR A 267 12.36 3.91 11.87
C THR A 267 13.45 3.66 10.83
N ASN A 268 13.70 2.41 10.43
CA ASN A 268 14.60 2.04 9.34
C ASN A 268 13.82 1.96 8.01
N ILE A 269 13.99 2.96 7.15
CA ILE A 269 13.30 3.01 5.86
C ILE A 269 14.29 2.73 4.74
N VAL A 270 13.91 1.83 3.84
CA VAL A 270 14.61 1.56 2.59
C VAL A 270 13.68 2.00 1.46
N ASP A 271 14.02 3.12 0.85
CA ASP A 271 13.31 3.70 -0.28
C ASP A 271 14.05 3.34 -1.56
N VAL A 272 13.42 2.48 -2.36
CA VAL A 272 13.93 2.14 -3.69
C VAL A 272 12.92 2.70 -4.67
N ASN A 273 13.30 3.80 -5.30
CA ASN A 273 12.49 4.49 -6.28
C ASN A 273 13.00 4.15 -7.68
N ASP A 274 12.08 3.72 -8.53
CA ASP A 274 12.32 3.51 -9.94
C ASP A 274 11.01 3.84 -10.67
N ALA A 275 11.06 4.83 -11.56
CA ALA A 275 9.90 5.39 -12.24
C ALA A 275 9.78 4.84 -13.66
N GLY A 276 9.15 3.67 -13.79
CA GLY A 276 8.57 3.22 -15.06
C GLY A 276 9.35 2.16 -15.84
N THR A 277 10.38 1.58 -15.26
CA THR A 277 11.03 0.35 -15.76
C THR A 277 10.97 -0.74 -14.67
N ALA A 278 11.18 -2.00 -15.08
CA ALA A 278 10.94 -3.18 -14.25
C ALA A 278 12.18 -3.53 -13.41
N ASP A 279 12.91 -2.53 -12.93
CA ASP A 279 14.30 -2.73 -12.55
C ASP A 279 14.50 -3.07 -11.06
N THR A 280 15.72 -3.51 -10.73
CA THR A 280 16.03 -4.30 -9.53
C THR A 280 17.35 -3.88 -8.89
N HIS A 281 17.25 -3.31 -7.69
CA HIS A 281 18.39 -2.98 -6.86
C HIS A 281 18.83 -4.22 -6.08
N ILE A 282 20.04 -4.71 -6.35
CA ILE A 282 20.56 -5.93 -5.74
C ILE A 282 21.36 -5.58 -4.49
N VAL A 283 21.17 -6.37 -3.42
CA VAL A 283 22.01 -6.39 -2.23
C VAL A 283 22.62 -7.78 -2.11
N SER A 284 23.94 -7.85 -2.25
CA SER A 284 24.71 -9.10 -2.10
C SER A 284 25.36 -9.26 -0.73
N GLY A 285 25.44 -8.17 0.04
CA GLY A 285 25.85 -8.24 1.43
C GLY A 285 24.80 -8.84 2.36
N VAL A 286 25.20 -9.26 3.56
CA VAL A 286 24.28 -9.80 4.56
C VAL A 286 23.54 -8.66 5.26
N ILE A 287 22.21 -8.70 5.25
CA ILE A 287 21.38 -7.91 6.14
C ILE A 287 21.20 -8.68 7.46
N GLY A 288 21.62 -8.10 8.58
CA GLY A 288 21.59 -8.74 9.90
C GLY A 288 21.23 -7.79 11.04
N GLY A 289 21.18 -8.33 12.27
CA GLY A 289 20.93 -7.56 13.48
C GLY A 289 19.54 -7.80 14.10
N SER A 290 19.29 -7.19 15.25
CA SER A 290 18.03 -7.39 16.00
C SER A 290 16.87 -6.55 15.48
N GLY A 291 17.17 -5.55 14.64
CA GLY A 291 16.20 -4.62 14.07
C GLY A 291 15.44 -5.15 12.86
N GLY A 292 14.55 -4.30 12.34
CA GLY A 292 13.74 -4.53 11.14
C GLY A 292 13.82 -3.34 10.19
N PHE A 293 13.15 -3.41 9.04
CA PHE A 293 13.07 -2.28 8.09
C PHE A 293 11.77 -2.26 7.28
N SER A 294 11.40 -1.08 6.79
CA SER A 294 10.29 -0.90 5.85
C SER A 294 10.83 -0.59 4.45
N LYS A 295 10.44 -1.40 3.48
CA LYS A 295 10.64 -1.16 2.06
C LYS A 295 9.44 -0.39 1.49
N ILE A 296 9.69 0.77 0.90
CA ILE A 296 8.67 1.62 0.27
C ILE A 296 8.97 1.88 -1.22
N ASN A 297 8.00 2.45 -1.94
CA ASN A 297 8.05 2.79 -3.37
C ASN A 297 8.21 1.58 -4.32
N ASN A 298 8.33 1.87 -5.62
CA ASN A 298 8.09 0.91 -6.71
C ASN A 298 9.31 0.08 -7.14
N GLY A 299 10.54 0.43 -6.80
CA GLY A 299 11.69 -0.39 -7.23
C GLY A 299 11.72 -1.74 -6.52
N THR A 300 12.23 -2.79 -7.18
CA THR A 300 12.52 -4.07 -6.51
C THR A 300 13.80 -3.99 -5.69
N LEU A 301 13.78 -4.53 -4.47
CA LEU A 301 14.98 -4.84 -3.70
C LEU A 301 15.24 -6.35 -3.76
N GLU A 302 16.30 -6.76 -4.44
CA GLU A 302 16.70 -8.17 -4.56
C GLU A 302 17.78 -8.53 -3.55
N LEU A 303 17.54 -9.59 -2.78
CA LEU A 303 18.41 -10.09 -1.73
C LEU A 303 18.99 -11.45 -2.14
N THR A 304 20.31 -11.53 -2.27
CA THR A 304 21.00 -12.74 -2.78
C THR A 304 21.80 -13.50 -1.72
N ALA A 305 22.03 -12.90 -0.56
CA ALA A 305 22.70 -13.50 0.59
C ALA A 305 21.73 -14.13 1.60
N ASN A 306 22.28 -14.92 2.53
CA ASN A 306 21.53 -15.36 3.70
C ASN A 306 21.46 -14.21 4.71
N ASN A 307 20.31 -13.54 4.75
CA ASN A 307 20.03 -12.46 5.68
C ASN A 307 19.54 -13.02 7.01
N VAL A 308 20.11 -12.47 8.09
CA VAL A 308 19.99 -12.98 9.47
C VAL A 308 19.41 -11.94 10.42
N LEU A 309 18.62 -10.99 9.92
CA LEU A 309 17.88 -10.06 10.76
C LEU A 309 16.78 -10.79 11.54
N SER A 310 16.54 -10.40 12.79
CA SER A 310 15.47 -10.99 13.63
C SER A 310 14.24 -10.10 13.80
N GLY A 311 14.28 -8.84 13.37
CA GLY A 311 13.13 -7.94 13.39
C GLY A 311 12.15 -8.22 12.25
N GLU A 312 11.13 -7.36 12.17
CA GLU A 312 10.08 -7.44 11.16
C GLU A 312 10.47 -6.69 9.88
N ILE A 313 9.95 -7.15 8.74
CA ILE A 313 10.02 -6.42 7.47
C ILE A 313 8.62 -5.98 7.08
N TYR A 314 8.52 -4.73 6.62
CA TYR A 314 7.30 -4.22 6.01
C TYR A 314 7.54 -3.93 4.54
N ILE A 315 6.66 -4.40 3.67
CA ILE A 315 6.73 -4.17 2.22
C ILE A 315 5.51 -3.37 1.81
N GLN A 316 5.75 -2.18 1.27
CA GLN A 316 4.70 -1.28 0.81
C GLN A 316 5.04 -0.73 -0.56
N ARG A 317 4.07 -0.74 -1.47
CA ARG A 317 4.21 -0.08 -2.77
C ARG A 317 3.65 1.35 -2.69
N GLY A 318 4.40 2.29 -3.27
CA GLY A 318 4.06 3.73 -3.30
C GLY A 318 3.32 4.20 -4.57
N GLY A 319 3.27 3.38 -5.62
CA GLY A 319 2.83 3.79 -6.97
C GLY A 319 1.36 3.54 -7.32
N VAL A 320 0.93 4.09 -8.45
CA VAL A 320 -0.48 4.08 -8.90
C VAL A 320 -0.93 2.63 -9.15
N GLY A 321 -1.93 2.16 -8.40
CA GLY A 321 -2.46 0.79 -8.47
C GLY A 321 -2.97 0.38 -9.86
N GLY A 322 -2.05 -0.01 -10.73
CA GLY A 322 -2.30 -0.61 -12.02
C GLY A 322 -2.35 -2.13 -11.93
N THR A 323 -3.04 -2.74 -12.89
CA THR A 323 -3.14 -4.19 -13.08
C THR A 323 -1.88 -4.81 -13.68
N ALA A 324 -0.80 -4.04 -13.89
CA ALA A 324 0.42 -4.52 -14.49
C ALA A 324 1.20 -5.38 -13.48
N LEU A 325 1.28 -6.68 -13.78
CA LEU A 325 1.85 -7.74 -12.96
C LEU A 325 3.40 -7.78 -12.95
N VAL A 326 4.05 -6.65 -13.22
CA VAL A 326 5.51 -6.57 -13.28
C VAL A 326 6.08 -6.28 -11.90
N SER A 327 7.35 -6.59 -11.73
CA SER A 327 8.25 -6.55 -10.55
C SER A 327 8.31 -5.22 -9.78
N GLU A 328 7.20 -4.53 -9.56
CA GLU A 328 7.16 -3.22 -8.92
C GLU A 328 6.72 -3.34 -7.44
N GLY A 329 7.47 -2.70 -6.53
CA GLY A 329 7.16 -2.58 -5.10
C GLY A 329 7.50 -3.81 -4.29
N ALA A 330 8.57 -4.50 -4.66
CA ALA A 330 8.85 -5.85 -4.20
C ALA A 330 10.11 -5.98 -3.35
N ILE A 331 10.13 -7.03 -2.54
CA ILE A 331 11.37 -7.69 -2.12
C ILE A 331 11.44 -9.02 -2.86
N ARG A 332 12.58 -9.28 -3.53
CA ARG A 332 12.86 -10.53 -4.22
C ARG A 332 13.99 -11.25 -3.49
N ILE A 333 13.80 -12.53 -3.17
CA ILE A 333 14.84 -13.37 -2.56
C ILE A 333 15.25 -14.40 -3.60
N SER A 334 16.50 -14.33 -4.06
CA SER A 334 17.00 -15.09 -5.21
C SER A 334 18.41 -15.64 -4.93
N GLY A 335 18.97 -16.35 -5.91
CA GLY A 335 20.28 -16.96 -5.76
C GLY A 335 20.26 -18.21 -4.87
N SER A 336 21.35 -18.96 -4.91
CA SER A 336 21.49 -20.22 -4.15
C SER A 336 21.56 -20.04 -2.64
N SER A 337 21.87 -18.82 -2.18
CA SER A 337 22.03 -18.48 -0.76
C SER A 337 21.02 -17.46 -0.26
N GLY A 338 20.19 -16.87 -1.13
CA GLY A 338 19.23 -15.86 -0.73
C GLY A 338 18.25 -16.44 0.28
N SER A 339 18.18 -15.86 1.47
CA SER A 339 17.20 -16.23 2.48
C SER A 339 16.99 -15.12 3.52
N LEU A 340 15.89 -15.20 4.24
CA LEU A 340 15.54 -14.46 5.45
C LEU A 340 15.50 -15.44 6.62
N SER A 341 16.64 -16.04 6.97
CA SER A 341 16.68 -17.25 7.81
C SER A 341 16.31 -17.02 9.28
N GLN A 342 16.26 -15.77 9.75
CA GLN A 342 15.93 -15.42 11.13
C GLN A 342 14.81 -14.39 11.26
N VAL A 343 14.18 -13.97 10.17
CA VAL A 343 13.20 -12.87 10.18
C VAL A 343 12.06 -13.16 11.14
N GLY A 344 11.65 -12.16 11.94
CA GLY A 344 10.57 -12.30 12.91
C GLY A 344 9.20 -12.38 12.23
N GLY A 345 9.03 -11.66 11.13
CA GLY A 345 7.84 -11.72 10.28
C GLY A 345 7.92 -10.71 9.14
N VAL A 346 7.07 -10.89 8.13
CA VAL A 346 6.94 -9.98 7.00
C VAL A 346 5.48 -9.55 6.85
N THR A 347 5.24 -8.24 6.86
CA THR A 347 3.92 -7.65 6.60
C THR A 347 3.92 -6.98 5.24
N ILE A 348 2.96 -7.36 4.39
CA ILE A 348 2.82 -6.86 3.02
C ILE A 348 1.52 -6.09 2.89
N SER A 349 1.58 -4.85 2.42
CA SER A 349 0.43 -3.96 2.27
C SER A 349 0.50 -3.17 0.97
N ARG A 350 -0.58 -2.49 0.58
CA ARG A 350 -0.60 -1.57 -0.56
C ARG A 350 -0.22 -2.20 -1.90
N ASP A 351 -0.61 -3.47 -2.11
CA ASP A 351 -0.21 -4.28 -3.29
C ASP A 351 1.33 -4.41 -3.44
N GLY A 352 2.06 -4.32 -2.33
CA GLY A 352 3.46 -4.77 -2.24
C GLY A 352 3.57 -6.29 -2.46
N SER A 353 4.77 -6.75 -2.78
CA SER A 353 5.00 -8.16 -3.09
C SER A 353 6.29 -8.73 -2.47
N LEU A 354 6.24 -9.99 -2.04
CA LEU A 354 7.41 -10.79 -1.70
C LEU A 354 7.58 -11.92 -2.73
N TYR A 355 8.74 -12.01 -3.35
CA TYR A 355 9.07 -13.06 -4.31
C TYR A 355 10.08 -14.04 -3.72
N LEU A 356 9.73 -15.32 -3.74
CA LEU A 356 10.63 -16.43 -3.44
C LEU A 356 11.06 -17.04 -4.77
N ASP A 357 12.20 -16.60 -5.27
CA ASP A 357 12.59 -16.84 -6.66
C ASP A 357 13.55 -18.02 -6.82
N ASN A 358 13.06 -19.11 -7.40
CA ASN A 358 13.88 -20.28 -7.77
C ASN A 358 14.20 -20.39 -9.26
N SER A 359 13.83 -19.41 -10.09
CA SER A 359 13.95 -19.50 -11.55
C SER A 359 15.38 -19.79 -12.00
N SER A 360 16.36 -19.10 -11.43
CA SER A 360 17.79 -19.24 -11.76
C SER A 360 18.53 -20.27 -10.91
N SER A 361 18.14 -20.43 -9.64
CA SER A 361 18.79 -21.33 -8.68
C SER A 361 17.81 -21.77 -7.60
N THR A 362 17.89 -23.03 -7.20
CA THR A 362 16.99 -23.60 -6.19
C THR A 362 17.51 -23.34 -4.78
N ASN A 363 16.59 -22.97 -3.89
CA ASN A 363 16.79 -22.95 -2.44
C ASN A 363 15.44 -23.38 -1.82
N GLY A 364 15.46 -24.27 -0.82
CA GLY A 364 14.24 -24.79 -0.20
C GLY A 364 13.87 -24.13 1.13
N ASN A 365 14.58 -23.05 1.48
CA ASN A 365 14.51 -22.41 2.79
C ASN A 365 14.84 -20.91 2.66
N ARG A 366 14.06 -20.19 1.86
CA ARG A 366 14.20 -18.73 1.67
C ARG A 366 13.64 -17.94 2.84
N PHE A 367 12.76 -18.50 3.64
CA PHE A 367 12.05 -17.82 4.71
C PHE A 367 12.25 -18.56 6.03
N ASN A 368 12.08 -17.83 7.14
CA ASN A 368 12.14 -18.45 8.46
C ASN A 368 10.84 -19.23 8.74
N ASP A 369 10.94 -20.53 9.01
CA ASP A 369 9.82 -21.40 9.39
C ASP A 369 9.02 -20.92 10.63
N LEU A 370 9.61 -20.07 11.48
CA LEU A 370 8.94 -19.47 12.63
C LEU A 370 8.42 -18.05 12.36
N GLY A 371 8.85 -17.42 11.27
CA GLY A 371 8.43 -16.06 10.91
C GLY A 371 6.99 -16.07 10.39
N SER A 372 6.20 -15.07 10.76
CA SER A 372 4.86 -14.90 10.20
C SER A 372 4.91 -14.19 8.83
N LEU A 373 3.93 -14.49 7.98
CA LEU A 373 3.65 -13.73 6.78
C LEU A 373 2.25 -13.13 6.89
N THR A 374 2.17 -11.80 6.96
CA THR A 374 0.91 -11.06 7.07
C THR A 374 0.59 -10.36 5.76
N LEU A 375 -0.57 -10.67 5.18
CA LEU A 375 -1.10 -10.00 3.99
C LEU A 375 -2.20 -9.01 4.38
N ARG A 376 -2.07 -7.78 3.87
CA ARG A 376 -3.04 -6.68 4.03
C ARG A 376 -3.40 -6.10 2.67
N GLY A 377 -4.62 -5.61 2.54
CA GLY A 377 -5.12 -5.08 1.27
C GLY A 377 -4.93 -6.11 0.15
N SER A 378 -4.29 -5.71 -0.95
CA SER A 378 -3.95 -6.58 -2.09
C SER A 378 -2.55 -7.20 -2.00
N GLY A 379 -1.93 -7.25 -0.81
CA GLY A 379 -0.57 -7.77 -0.61
C GLY A 379 -0.36 -9.19 -1.14
N ARG A 380 0.85 -9.47 -1.66
CA ARG A 380 1.14 -10.69 -2.41
C ARG A 380 2.41 -11.41 -1.96
N LEU A 381 2.32 -12.73 -1.85
CA LEU A 381 3.45 -13.64 -1.93
C LEU A 381 3.47 -14.29 -3.32
N ARG A 382 4.64 -14.39 -3.95
CA ARG A 382 4.82 -15.19 -5.17
C ARG A 382 5.99 -16.15 -4.98
N MET A 383 5.74 -17.43 -5.23
CA MET A 383 6.77 -18.46 -5.33
C MET A 383 7.01 -18.76 -6.80
N ILE A 384 8.23 -18.49 -7.27
CA ILE A 384 8.65 -18.79 -8.64
C ILE A 384 9.33 -20.16 -8.63
N GLY A 385 8.86 -21.06 -9.50
CA GLY A 385 9.38 -22.40 -9.71
C GLY A 385 10.70 -22.42 -10.49
N ASN A 386 11.21 -23.61 -10.77
CA ASN A 386 12.43 -23.81 -11.55
C ASN A 386 12.14 -24.72 -12.75
N ALA A 387 12.85 -24.52 -13.86
CA ALA A 387 12.68 -25.31 -15.09
C ALA A 387 13.23 -26.75 -15.00
N SER A 388 14.14 -27.02 -14.07
CA SER A 388 14.96 -28.25 -14.05
C SER A 388 14.93 -29.01 -12.73
N SER A 389 14.35 -28.46 -11.66
CA SER A 389 14.30 -29.10 -10.35
C SER A 389 13.04 -28.73 -9.58
N ALA A 390 12.51 -29.70 -8.82
CA ALA A 390 11.44 -29.43 -7.88
C ALA A 390 11.94 -28.52 -6.74
N VAL A 391 11.05 -27.67 -6.24
CA VAL A 391 11.32 -26.74 -5.14
C VAL A 391 10.21 -26.78 -4.11
N SER A 392 10.60 -26.65 -2.84
CA SER A 392 9.67 -26.65 -1.71
C SER A 392 10.10 -25.60 -0.71
N GLU A 393 9.15 -24.84 -0.17
CA GLU A 393 9.38 -23.84 0.87
C GLU A 393 8.46 -24.09 2.06
N THR A 394 8.98 -23.91 3.27
CA THR A 394 8.17 -23.86 4.50
C THR A 394 8.23 -22.46 5.11
N LEU A 395 7.09 -21.98 5.59
CA LEU A 395 6.96 -20.71 6.29
C LEU A 395 6.16 -20.93 7.58
N GLY A 396 6.23 -19.95 8.47
CA GLY A 396 5.37 -19.92 9.65
C GLY A 396 3.91 -19.64 9.29
N THR A 397 3.23 -18.90 10.17
CA THR A 397 1.80 -18.63 10.02
C THR A 397 1.54 -17.67 8.84
N LEU A 398 0.63 -18.05 7.95
CA LEU A 398 0.00 -17.13 7.01
C LEU A 398 -1.17 -16.42 7.70
N ILE A 399 -1.12 -15.10 7.78
CA ILE A 399 -2.16 -14.24 8.36
C ILE A 399 -2.74 -13.39 7.25
N GLN A 400 -4.02 -13.58 6.94
CA GLN A 400 -4.79 -12.59 6.19
C GLN A 400 -5.43 -11.61 7.17
N ASP A 401 -4.90 -10.40 7.22
CA ASP A 401 -5.33 -9.37 8.18
C ASP A 401 -6.46 -8.51 7.62
N THR A 402 -6.29 -7.94 6.43
CA THR A 402 -7.31 -7.07 5.80
C THR A 402 -7.35 -7.26 4.29
N GLY A 403 -8.46 -6.88 3.65
CA GLY A 403 -8.56 -6.90 2.18
C GLY A 403 -8.50 -8.31 1.57
N SER A 404 -7.90 -8.41 0.38
CA SER A 404 -7.87 -9.60 -0.47
C SER A 404 -6.43 -9.95 -0.86
N GLY A 405 -5.75 -10.73 -0.02
CA GLY A 405 -4.35 -11.09 -0.21
C GLY A 405 -4.17 -12.24 -1.19
N LYS A 406 -2.99 -12.30 -1.82
CA LYS A 406 -2.67 -13.28 -2.87
C LYS A 406 -1.44 -14.11 -2.53
N VAL A 407 -1.54 -15.41 -2.75
CA VAL A 407 -0.43 -16.35 -2.77
C VAL A 407 -0.38 -16.96 -4.16
N ASN A 408 0.66 -16.60 -4.92
CA ASN A 408 0.82 -17.01 -6.30
C ASN A 408 1.92 -18.06 -6.46
N PHE A 409 1.67 -19.02 -7.33
CA PHE A 409 2.67 -19.86 -7.95
C PHE A 409 2.92 -19.36 -9.37
N ASP A 410 4.18 -19.22 -9.71
CA ASP A 410 4.69 -18.83 -11.03
C ASP A 410 5.57 -19.99 -11.49
N LEU A 411 5.01 -20.85 -12.33
CA LEU A 411 5.66 -22.06 -12.81
C LEU A 411 6.47 -21.77 -14.07
N ASP A 412 7.50 -22.56 -14.34
CA ASP A 412 8.21 -22.43 -15.62
C ASP A 412 7.26 -22.67 -16.80
N ASP A 413 7.19 -21.72 -17.73
CA ASP A 413 6.27 -21.73 -18.88
C ASP A 413 6.47 -22.93 -19.82
N THR A 414 7.65 -23.56 -19.82
CA THR A 414 8.04 -24.58 -20.79
C THR A 414 8.14 -25.98 -20.20
N THR A 415 8.65 -26.09 -18.98
CA THR A 415 9.04 -27.32 -18.30
C THR A 415 8.74 -27.22 -16.80
N PRO A 416 7.47 -26.98 -16.42
CA PRO A 416 7.11 -26.77 -15.03
C PRO A 416 7.56 -27.97 -14.18
N GLN A 417 8.17 -27.66 -13.04
CA GLN A 417 8.56 -28.64 -12.03
C GLN A 417 7.71 -28.46 -10.79
N ALA A 418 7.63 -29.52 -9.98
CA ALA A 418 6.90 -29.47 -8.72
C ALA A 418 7.38 -28.32 -7.83
N THR A 419 6.47 -27.41 -7.50
CA THR A 419 6.67 -26.19 -6.72
C THR A 419 5.70 -26.23 -5.55
N SER A 420 6.23 -26.42 -4.34
CA SER A 420 5.43 -26.67 -3.13
C SER A 420 5.62 -25.59 -2.07
N LEU A 421 4.52 -25.10 -1.50
CA LEU A 421 4.52 -24.13 -0.41
C LEU A 421 3.82 -24.71 0.81
N THR A 422 4.47 -24.66 1.97
CA THR A 422 3.90 -25.12 3.24
C THR A 422 3.85 -23.98 4.23
N PHE A 423 2.67 -23.70 4.77
CA PHE A 423 2.51 -22.81 5.92
C PHE A 423 2.31 -23.62 7.19
N ALA A 424 2.89 -23.19 8.30
CA ALA A 424 2.68 -23.84 9.59
C ALA A 424 1.19 -23.83 9.98
N THR A 425 0.54 -22.67 9.85
CA THR A 425 -0.88 -22.47 10.14
C THR A 425 -1.48 -21.41 9.22
N TYR A 426 -2.81 -21.39 9.11
CA TYR A 426 -3.57 -20.36 8.38
C TYR A 426 -4.51 -19.62 9.32
N GLN A 427 -4.44 -18.29 9.31
CA GLN A 427 -5.29 -17.41 10.10
C GLN A 427 -5.91 -16.33 9.22
N ARG A 428 -7.18 -16.02 9.47
CA ARG A 428 -7.94 -15.02 8.75
C ARG A 428 -8.73 -14.16 9.74
N ASN A 429 -8.61 -12.85 9.59
CA ASN A 429 -9.51 -11.91 10.26
C ASN A 429 -10.83 -11.77 9.47
N PRO A 430 -12.00 -11.73 10.13
CA PRO A 430 -13.27 -11.43 9.46
C PRO A 430 -13.19 -10.15 8.61
N GLY A 431 -13.85 -10.14 7.46
CA GLY A 431 -13.76 -9.04 6.50
C GLY A 431 -12.67 -9.16 5.44
N SER A 432 -11.82 -10.18 5.48
CA SER A 432 -10.73 -10.37 4.50
C SER A 432 -10.89 -11.66 3.67
N ILE A 433 -10.12 -11.89 2.61
CA ILE A 433 -10.02 -13.20 1.95
C ILE A 433 -8.59 -13.49 1.50
N THR A 434 -8.27 -14.77 1.29
CA THR A 434 -7.00 -15.18 0.68
C THR A 434 -7.25 -15.90 -0.63
N GLN A 435 -6.53 -15.48 -1.66
CA GLN A 435 -6.55 -16.06 -2.99
C GLN A 435 -5.27 -16.86 -3.22
N PHE A 436 -5.40 -18.14 -3.53
CA PHE A 436 -4.32 -19.04 -3.90
C PHE A 436 -4.42 -19.32 -5.38
N GLN A 437 -3.42 -18.90 -6.16
CA GLN A 437 -3.56 -18.91 -7.61
C GLN A 437 -2.28 -19.37 -8.28
N VAL A 438 -2.43 -20.08 -9.39
CA VAL A 438 -1.36 -20.30 -10.36
C VAL A 438 -1.50 -19.23 -11.45
N ILE A 439 -0.39 -18.66 -11.89
CA ILE A 439 -0.42 -17.58 -12.90
C ILE A 439 -0.61 -18.15 -14.30
N GLU A 440 -0.09 -19.36 -14.55
CA GLU A 440 -0.13 -20.00 -15.85
C GLU A 440 -1.53 -20.53 -16.20
N ASN A 441 -1.80 -20.63 -17.50
CA ASN A 441 -3.10 -21.04 -18.07
C ASN A 441 -3.24 -22.56 -18.27
N THR A 442 -2.50 -23.37 -17.52
CA THR A 442 -2.53 -24.83 -17.75
C THR A 442 -3.61 -25.49 -16.89
N PRO A 443 -4.63 -26.14 -17.49
CA PRO A 443 -5.66 -26.83 -16.71
C PRO A 443 -5.05 -27.88 -15.78
N GLY A 444 -5.43 -27.85 -14.50
CA GLY A 444 -4.93 -28.79 -13.49
C GLY A 444 -3.56 -28.46 -12.90
N ALA A 445 -2.98 -27.29 -13.22
CA ALA A 445 -1.71 -26.83 -12.66
C ALA A 445 -1.75 -26.67 -11.14
N PHE A 446 -2.91 -26.30 -10.57
CA PHE A 446 -3.05 -26.17 -9.12
C PHE A 446 -3.64 -27.43 -8.49
N GLY A 447 -2.79 -28.22 -7.83
CA GLY A 447 -3.22 -29.31 -6.98
C GLY A 447 -4.22 -30.25 -7.64
N SER A 448 -4.02 -30.73 -8.88
CA SER A 448 -4.90 -31.75 -9.47
C SER A 448 -4.55 -33.16 -9.01
N ALA A 449 -5.56 -34.04 -8.81
CA ALA A 449 -5.36 -35.43 -8.37
C ALA A 449 -4.45 -36.25 -9.31
N LEU A 450 -4.18 -35.72 -10.50
CA LEU A 450 -3.33 -36.26 -11.54
C LEU A 450 -1.88 -35.73 -11.49
N GLY A 451 -1.51 -34.94 -10.47
CA GLY A 451 -0.14 -34.46 -10.26
C GLY A 451 0.11 -33.05 -10.79
N GLY A 452 -0.64 -32.05 -10.32
CA GLY A 452 -0.35 -30.65 -10.62
C GLY A 452 1.00 -30.19 -10.04
N ASP A 453 1.71 -29.35 -10.80
CA ASP A 453 3.05 -28.88 -10.44
C ASP A 453 3.04 -27.88 -9.28
N ALA A 454 1.96 -27.12 -9.06
CA ALA A 454 1.80 -26.26 -7.88
C ALA A 454 1.06 -27.00 -6.75
N ARG A 455 1.67 -27.05 -5.55
CA ARG A 455 1.08 -27.67 -4.35
C ARG A 455 1.16 -26.75 -3.14
N LEU A 456 0.09 -26.74 -2.35
CA LEU A 456 -0.03 -25.92 -1.16
C LEU A 456 -0.39 -26.79 0.05
N PHE A 457 0.27 -26.55 1.16
CA PHE A 457 0.04 -27.28 2.41
C PHE A 457 -0.16 -26.32 3.58
N ILE A 458 -1.05 -26.69 4.49
CA ILE A 458 -1.19 -26.12 5.82
C ILE A 458 -0.87 -27.23 6.82
N ALA A 459 0.27 -27.12 7.50
CA ALA A 459 0.89 -28.21 8.27
C ALA A 459 0.01 -28.69 9.43
N ASP A 460 -0.77 -27.80 10.04
CA ASP A 460 -1.69 -28.13 11.13
C ASP A 460 -3.03 -28.76 10.68
N SER A 461 -3.17 -29.09 9.38
CA SER A 461 -4.41 -29.65 8.79
C SER A 461 -5.64 -28.76 9.03
N GLY A 462 -5.41 -27.45 9.12
CA GLY A 462 -6.41 -26.43 9.35
C GLY A 462 -6.93 -26.37 10.79
N ALA A 463 -6.18 -26.89 11.78
CA ALA A 463 -6.56 -26.81 13.19
C ALA A 463 -6.67 -25.36 13.71
N SER A 464 -5.83 -24.45 13.21
CA SER A 464 -5.89 -23.01 13.47
C SER A 464 -7.01 -22.29 12.72
N SER A 465 -7.57 -22.94 11.70
CA SER A 465 -8.46 -22.33 10.73
C SER A 465 -9.91 -22.76 10.95
N VAL A 466 -10.86 -21.92 10.54
CA VAL A 466 -12.26 -22.30 10.57
C VAL A 466 -12.54 -23.20 9.36
N ARG A 467 -12.80 -24.47 9.62
CA ARG A 467 -13.20 -25.47 8.63
C ARG A 467 -14.70 -25.71 8.71
N LEU A 468 -15.41 -25.65 7.58
CA LEU A 468 -16.87 -25.84 7.52
C LEU A 468 -17.29 -26.74 6.35
N GLY A 469 -18.26 -27.61 6.57
CA GLY A 469 -18.93 -28.38 5.51
C GLY A 469 -18.85 -29.90 5.60
N GLY A 470 -19.71 -30.53 4.80
CA GLY A 470 -19.68 -31.93 4.41
C GLY A 470 -19.64 -32.06 2.89
N GLY A 471 -19.16 -33.18 2.38
CA GLY A 471 -19.16 -33.50 0.95
C GLY A 471 -20.31 -34.45 0.72
N GLY A 472 -21.41 -33.97 0.16
CA GLY A 472 -22.53 -34.85 -0.06
C GLY A 472 -22.44 -35.58 -1.41
N VAL A 473 -23.18 -36.66 -1.48
CA VAL A 473 -23.01 -37.69 -2.51
C VAL A 473 -23.89 -37.42 -3.71
N ASN A 474 -23.35 -37.59 -4.92
CA ASN A 474 -24.19 -37.86 -6.08
C ASN A 474 -24.45 -39.39 -6.20
N GLY A 475 -25.47 -39.89 -5.49
CA GLY A 475 -26.02 -41.24 -5.71
C GLY A 475 -25.14 -42.49 -5.45
N GLY A 476 -23.93 -42.36 -4.90
CA GLY A 476 -23.00 -43.47 -4.57
C GLY A 476 -22.79 -43.76 -3.06
N THR A 477 -22.23 -44.91 -2.70
CA THR A 477 -22.05 -45.36 -1.30
C THR A 477 -20.73 -44.91 -0.64
N ALA A 478 -19.91 -44.10 -1.30
CA ALA A 478 -18.61 -43.65 -0.78
C ALA A 478 -18.57 -42.12 -0.64
N ALA A 479 -19.10 -41.59 0.46
CA ALA A 479 -19.00 -40.17 0.79
C ALA A 479 -17.67 -39.88 1.51
N THR A 480 -16.83 -39.01 0.97
CA THR A 480 -15.77 -38.37 1.76
C THR A 480 -16.18 -36.94 2.06
N ASN A 481 -16.31 -36.60 3.34
CA ASN A 481 -16.71 -35.26 3.76
C ASN A 481 -15.59 -34.26 3.48
N ARG A 482 -15.77 -33.42 2.47
CA ARG A 482 -14.84 -32.33 2.14
C ARG A 482 -15.20 -31.06 2.92
N THR A 483 -14.37 -30.72 3.89
CA THR A 483 -14.47 -29.44 4.61
C THR A 483 -13.82 -28.32 3.78
N LEU A 484 -14.47 -27.16 3.72
CA LEU A 484 -13.91 -25.95 3.14
C LEU A 484 -13.09 -25.19 4.15
N LEU A 485 -12.07 -24.50 3.66
CA LEU A 485 -11.34 -23.50 4.40
C LEU A 485 -12.03 -22.14 4.22
N VAL A 486 -12.58 -21.57 5.29
CA VAL A 486 -13.36 -20.33 5.22
C VAL A 486 -12.50 -19.16 4.74
N GLY A 487 -12.97 -18.47 3.69
CA GLY A 487 -12.30 -17.30 3.13
C GLY A 487 -11.10 -17.60 2.21
N ALA A 488 -10.86 -18.87 1.90
CA ALA A 488 -9.81 -19.29 0.98
C ALA A 488 -10.38 -19.68 -0.40
N TYR A 489 -9.83 -19.07 -1.45
CA TYR A 489 -10.26 -19.27 -2.83
C TYR A 489 -9.08 -19.69 -3.69
N GLY A 490 -9.32 -20.61 -4.62
CA GLY A 490 -8.32 -21.19 -5.51
C GLY A 490 -8.54 -20.81 -6.97
N GLY A 491 -7.48 -20.83 -7.78
CA GLY A 491 -7.65 -20.86 -9.22
C GLY A 491 -6.36 -20.79 -10.03
N VAL A 492 -6.53 -20.51 -11.32
CA VAL A 492 -5.48 -20.43 -12.35
C VAL A 492 -5.63 -19.10 -13.11
N ASN A 493 -4.66 -18.72 -13.94
CA ASN A 493 -4.66 -17.43 -14.65
C ASN A 493 -4.76 -16.21 -13.74
N ASN A 494 -4.24 -16.29 -12.51
CA ASN A 494 -4.36 -15.20 -11.52
C ASN A 494 -5.84 -14.82 -11.22
N ILE A 495 -6.75 -15.80 -11.33
CA ILE A 495 -8.19 -15.64 -11.10
C ILE A 495 -8.64 -16.67 -10.07
N SER A 496 -9.38 -16.22 -9.04
CA SER A 496 -9.98 -17.12 -8.06
C SER A 496 -11.32 -17.63 -8.57
N ASN A 497 -11.35 -18.88 -9.02
CA ASN A 497 -12.53 -19.49 -9.60
C ASN A 497 -13.06 -20.70 -8.84
N HIS A 498 -12.43 -21.14 -7.74
CA HIS A 498 -12.88 -22.27 -6.91
C HIS A 498 -12.79 -21.97 -5.40
N PHE A 499 -13.52 -22.73 -4.60
CA PHE A 499 -13.28 -22.80 -3.15
C PHE A 499 -12.08 -23.70 -2.83
N MET A 500 -11.43 -23.50 -1.68
CA MET A 500 -10.34 -24.37 -1.23
C MET A 500 -10.82 -25.42 -0.24
N THR A 501 -10.32 -26.65 -0.39
CA THR A 501 -10.61 -27.78 0.50
C THR A 501 -9.35 -28.58 0.80
N PHE A 502 -9.35 -29.32 1.91
CA PHE A 502 -8.26 -30.25 2.23
C PHE A 502 -8.41 -31.56 1.44
N ASP A 503 -7.28 -32.17 1.10
CA ASP A 503 -7.25 -33.48 0.47
C ASP A 503 -7.58 -34.60 1.47
N ASP A 504 -8.38 -35.58 1.05
CA ASP A 504 -8.77 -36.70 1.92
C ASP A 504 -7.61 -37.67 2.17
N ALA A 505 -6.74 -37.87 1.18
CA ALA A 505 -5.57 -38.75 1.28
C ALA A 505 -4.36 -38.02 1.90
N SER A 506 -4.31 -36.69 1.75
CA SER A 506 -3.26 -35.82 2.29
C SER A 506 -3.89 -34.67 3.12
N PRO A 507 -4.19 -34.88 4.42
CA PRO A 507 -5.03 -33.96 5.22
C PRO A 507 -4.42 -32.56 5.46
N THR A 508 -3.14 -32.35 5.14
CA THR A 508 -2.47 -31.04 5.17
C THR A 508 -2.48 -30.34 3.82
N GLU A 509 -2.71 -31.05 2.72
CA GLU A 509 -2.70 -30.49 1.36
C GLU A 509 -4.00 -29.74 1.08
N LEU A 510 -3.88 -28.48 0.67
CA LEU A 510 -5.01 -27.63 0.30
C LEU A 510 -5.12 -27.55 -1.22
N ARG A 511 -6.32 -27.76 -1.76
CA ARG A 511 -6.56 -27.90 -3.20
C ARG A 511 -7.85 -27.17 -3.61
N PRO A 512 -7.95 -26.69 -4.86
CA PRO A 512 -9.22 -26.25 -5.41
C PRO A 512 -10.26 -27.38 -5.37
N LEU A 513 -11.46 -27.06 -4.89
CA LEU A 513 -12.60 -27.96 -4.93
C LEU A 513 -13.03 -28.14 -6.40
N THR A 514 -12.78 -29.32 -6.97
CA THR A 514 -13.05 -29.62 -8.39
C THR A 514 -13.90 -30.87 -8.54
N TRP A 515 -14.47 -31.05 -9.72
CA TRP A 515 -15.19 -32.24 -10.14
C TRP A 515 -14.29 -33.06 -11.08
N THR A 516 -13.62 -34.10 -10.57
CA THR A 516 -12.78 -34.98 -11.41
C THR A 516 -13.39 -36.37 -11.56
N GLY A 517 -13.47 -36.83 -12.82
CA GLY A 517 -14.32 -37.94 -13.27
C GLY A 517 -13.83 -39.36 -13.01
N THR A 518 -12.98 -39.63 -12.01
CA THR A 518 -12.53 -41.02 -11.76
C THR A 518 -12.80 -41.62 -10.38
N GLN A 519 -13.32 -40.89 -9.37
CA GLN A 519 -14.14 -41.44 -8.26
C GLN A 519 -14.41 -40.50 -7.04
N ALA A 520 -14.23 -39.18 -7.11
CA ALA A 520 -14.62 -38.30 -6.00
C ALA A 520 -15.44 -37.09 -6.48
N THR A 521 -16.77 -37.22 -6.46
CA THR A 521 -17.69 -36.08 -6.63
C THR A 521 -17.59 -35.19 -5.39
N SER A 522 -16.73 -34.18 -5.42
CA SER A 522 -16.43 -33.32 -4.26
C SER A 522 -17.39 -32.14 -4.12
N GLU A 523 -18.06 -31.78 -5.21
CA GLU A 523 -19.05 -30.71 -5.31
C GLU A 523 -20.33 -31.30 -5.90
N TYR A 524 -21.51 -30.94 -5.40
CA TYR A 524 -22.78 -31.32 -5.99
C TYR A 524 -23.00 -30.49 -7.26
N PHE A 525 -22.74 -31.12 -8.41
CA PHE A 525 -22.88 -30.50 -9.70
C PHE A 525 -24.31 -30.60 -10.20
N LEU A 526 -24.89 -29.44 -10.47
CA LEU A 526 -26.17 -29.35 -11.17
C LEU A 526 -25.91 -29.18 -12.66
N SER A 527 -25.70 -30.30 -13.35
CA SER A 527 -25.90 -30.41 -14.80
C SER A 527 -27.05 -31.35 -15.09
N ARG A 528 -27.86 -31.05 -16.11
CA ARG A 528 -29.01 -31.90 -16.45
C ARG A 528 -28.57 -33.25 -16.98
N ASP A 529 -28.75 -34.32 -16.20
CA ASP A 529 -28.92 -35.67 -16.73
C ASP A 529 -30.28 -36.25 -16.31
N SER A 530 -31.07 -36.57 -17.34
CA SER A 530 -32.31 -37.38 -17.36
C SER A 530 -33.65 -36.79 -16.82
N LEU A 531 -34.53 -36.45 -17.77
CA LEU A 531 -35.98 -36.75 -17.82
C LEU A 531 -37.02 -35.96 -16.99
N SER A 532 -36.72 -34.83 -16.32
CA SER A 532 -37.75 -34.00 -15.67
C SER A 532 -37.93 -32.60 -16.31
N PRO A 533 -39.17 -32.07 -16.49
CA PRO A 533 -39.43 -30.74 -17.06
C PRO A 533 -39.00 -29.53 -16.20
N ALA A 534 -38.42 -29.73 -15.01
CA ALA A 534 -38.25 -28.67 -14.02
C ALA A 534 -36.77 -28.41 -13.67
N HIS A 535 -36.26 -27.22 -14.02
CA HIS A 535 -35.00 -26.65 -13.51
C HIS A 535 -35.15 -26.27 -12.02
N GLN A 536 -35.47 -27.25 -11.18
CA GLN A 536 -35.81 -27.04 -9.78
C GLN A 536 -34.80 -27.73 -8.87
N PHE A 537 -34.39 -27.00 -7.85
CA PHE A 537 -33.55 -27.47 -6.76
C PHE A 537 -34.47 -27.81 -5.58
N THR A 538 -34.50 -29.08 -5.21
CA THR A 538 -35.32 -29.61 -4.11
C THR A 538 -34.42 -30.23 -3.05
N ARG A 539 -34.88 -30.19 -1.80
CA ARG A 539 -34.25 -30.84 -0.66
C ARG A 539 -34.01 -32.33 -0.90
N ALA A 540 -34.97 -33.00 -1.55
CA ALA A 540 -34.83 -34.42 -1.92
C ALA A 540 -33.72 -34.64 -2.96
N GLY A 541 -33.61 -33.72 -3.94
CA GLY A 541 -32.58 -33.78 -4.98
C GLY A 541 -31.15 -33.70 -4.43
N LEU A 542 -30.93 -32.96 -3.35
CA LEU A 542 -29.60 -32.81 -2.75
C LEU A 542 -29.13 -34.00 -1.91
N GLY A 543 -29.98 -35.01 -1.71
CA GLY A 543 -29.62 -36.19 -0.93
C GLY A 543 -29.21 -35.90 0.53
N GLY A 544 -29.54 -34.72 1.08
CA GLY A 544 -29.05 -34.26 2.37
C GLY A 544 -28.85 -32.75 2.43
N VAL A 545 -28.00 -32.33 3.35
CA VAL A 545 -27.73 -30.96 3.78
C VAL A 545 -26.21 -30.78 3.87
N ASP A 546 -25.72 -29.54 3.86
CA ASP A 546 -24.30 -29.18 3.88
C ASP A 546 -23.53 -29.51 2.58
N GLN A 547 -24.21 -29.57 1.44
CA GLN A 547 -23.58 -29.76 0.13
C GLN A 547 -22.73 -28.54 -0.30
N ASN A 548 -21.55 -28.77 -0.88
CA ASN A 548 -20.88 -27.74 -1.68
C ASN A 548 -21.49 -27.78 -3.08
N VAL A 549 -22.18 -26.73 -3.52
CA VAL A 549 -22.98 -26.77 -4.76
C VAL A 549 -22.34 -25.94 -5.85
N ASN A 550 -22.21 -26.49 -7.06
CA ASN A 550 -21.84 -25.74 -8.25
C ASN A 550 -22.98 -25.73 -9.28
N LEU A 551 -23.40 -24.52 -9.64
CA LEU A 551 -24.36 -24.27 -10.70
C LEU A 551 -23.63 -24.12 -12.02
N ASN A 552 -23.78 -25.11 -12.89
CA ASN A 552 -23.19 -25.08 -14.21
C ASN A 552 -24.12 -24.46 -15.25
N PHE A 553 -23.64 -23.40 -15.89
CA PHE A 553 -24.35 -22.67 -16.95
C PHE A 553 -24.12 -23.24 -18.35
N ASN A 554 -23.10 -24.10 -18.53
CA ASN A 554 -22.71 -24.61 -19.84
C ASN A 554 -22.70 -26.15 -19.86
N VAL A 555 -23.71 -26.74 -20.47
CA VAL A 555 -23.69 -28.18 -20.83
C VAL A 555 -24.12 -28.28 -22.28
N GLY A 556 -23.17 -28.33 -23.20
CA GLY A 556 -23.45 -28.90 -24.52
C GLY A 556 -23.72 -30.39 -24.34
N ILE A 557 -24.70 -30.94 -25.06
CA ILE A 557 -24.88 -32.39 -25.12
C ILE A 557 -23.66 -32.95 -25.87
N GLU A 558 -22.65 -33.47 -25.18
CA GLU A 558 -21.77 -34.47 -25.77
C GLU A 558 -22.55 -35.80 -25.78
N GLY A 559 -23.00 -36.24 -26.97
CA GLY A 559 -23.35 -37.65 -27.14
C GLY A 559 -24.58 -38.05 -27.97
N ASP A 560 -25.35 -37.16 -28.60
CA ASP A 560 -26.49 -37.61 -29.44
C ASP A 560 -26.51 -37.04 -30.86
N ILE A 561 -25.32 -36.92 -31.46
CA ILE A 561 -25.18 -36.81 -32.92
C ILE A 561 -25.02 -38.24 -33.46
N GLY A 562 -26.06 -39.08 -33.40
CA GLY A 562 -25.92 -40.39 -34.02
C GLY A 562 -27.01 -41.45 -33.86
N THR A 563 -27.99 -41.31 -32.97
CA THR A 563 -29.05 -42.33 -32.89
C THR A 563 -30.36 -41.78 -33.45
N GLY A 564 -30.68 -42.15 -34.68
CA GLY A 564 -31.86 -41.73 -35.42
C GLY A 564 -33.18 -42.17 -34.78
N LEU A 565 -33.52 -41.60 -33.63
CA LEU A 565 -34.83 -41.69 -33.01
C LEU A 565 -35.76 -40.68 -33.70
N PRO A 566 -36.87 -41.13 -34.30
CA PRO A 566 -37.83 -40.23 -34.93
C PRO A 566 -38.57 -39.46 -33.83
N GLY A 567 -38.23 -38.18 -33.68
CA GLY A 567 -38.82 -37.29 -32.67
C GLY A 567 -37.96 -36.08 -32.29
N SER A 568 -36.69 -36.04 -32.69
CA SER A 568 -35.72 -34.98 -32.37
C SER A 568 -35.90 -33.65 -33.13
N GLY A 569 -37.12 -33.33 -33.58
CA GLY A 569 -37.44 -32.11 -34.31
C GLY A 569 -37.86 -30.96 -33.40
N SER A 570 -36.96 -30.46 -32.57
CA SER A 570 -36.88 -29.06 -32.07
C SER A 570 -35.81 -28.99 -30.99
N ASP A 571 -34.60 -28.64 -31.43
CA ASP A 571 -33.52 -28.19 -30.56
C ASP A 571 -34.01 -26.98 -29.75
N TYR A 572 -34.56 -27.21 -28.57
CA TYR A 572 -34.86 -26.12 -27.66
C TYR A 572 -33.56 -25.60 -27.06
N GLY A 573 -33.13 -24.45 -27.55
CA GLY A 573 -32.12 -23.60 -26.92
C GLY A 573 -32.61 -23.03 -25.59
N TRP A 574 -32.65 -23.88 -24.55
CA TRP A 574 -33.10 -23.53 -23.19
C TRP A 574 -32.16 -22.58 -22.44
N TYR A 575 -30.91 -22.43 -22.91
CA TYR A 575 -29.86 -21.55 -22.39
C TYR A 575 -30.20 -20.04 -22.47
N GLY A 576 -31.39 -19.73 -23.01
CA GLY A 576 -31.94 -18.39 -23.06
C GLY A 576 -33.37 -18.20 -22.57
N GLN A 577 -34.02 -19.22 -21.98
CA GLN A 577 -35.49 -19.19 -21.79
C GLN A 577 -36.00 -19.38 -20.35
N ALA A 578 -35.25 -19.97 -19.41
CA ALA A 578 -35.74 -20.16 -18.03
C ALA A 578 -34.64 -20.15 -16.94
N PRO A 579 -34.88 -19.53 -15.77
CA PRO A 579 -33.94 -19.54 -14.64
C PRO A 579 -34.00 -20.85 -13.83
N MET A 580 -32.99 -21.10 -13.00
CA MET A 580 -33.00 -22.17 -12.00
C MET A 580 -33.86 -21.77 -10.79
N ALA A 581 -34.67 -22.66 -10.24
CA ALA A 581 -35.61 -22.33 -9.16
C ALA A 581 -35.42 -23.17 -7.89
N ILE A 582 -35.41 -22.55 -6.70
CA ILE A 582 -35.55 -23.20 -5.39
C ILE A 582 -36.99 -22.99 -4.92
N LEU A 583 -37.74 -24.07 -4.75
CA LEU A 583 -39.18 -23.99 -4.41
C LEU A 583 -39.50 -24.17 -2.93
N GLU A 584 -38.54 -24.65 -2.15
CA GLU A 584 -38.70 -24.98 -0.74
C GLU A 584 -37.49 -24.49 0.07
N ASN A 585 -37.55 -24.65 1.40
CA ASN A 585 -36.38 -24.38 2.24
C ASN A 585 -35.30 -25.42 1.99
N VAL A 586 -34.07 -24.97 1.82
CA VAL A 586 -32.92 -25.84 1.57
C VAL A 586 -31.68 -25.33 2.30
N ALA A 587 -30.82 -26.24 2.76
CA ALA A 587 -29.51 -25.90 3.30
C ALA A 587 -28.39 -26.50 2.45
N MET A 588 -27.35 -25.72 2.23
CA MET A 588 -26.11 -26.12 1.58
C MET A 588 -24.92 -25.47 2.30
N ASN A 589 -23.74 -26.05 2.17
CA ASN A 589 -22.53 -25.50 2.78
C ASN A 589 -22.01 -24.30 2.01
N SER A 590 -21.92 -24.39 0.69
CA SER A 590 -21.43 -23.31 -0.18
C SER A 590 -22.14 -23.31 -1.53
N LEU A 591 -22.10 -22.17 -2.22
CA LEU A 591 -22.69 -22.01 -3.55
C LEU A 591 -21.70 -21.38 -4.52
N ARG A 592 -21.44 -22.05 -5.64
CA ARG A 592 -20.61 -21.57 -6.73
C ARG A 592 -21.41 -21.45 -8.02
N PHE A 593 -21.08 -20.44 -8.80
CA PHE A 593 -21.54 -20.20 -10.16
C PHE A 593 -20.34 -20.39 -11.11
N GLY A 594 -20.35 -21.43 -11.97
CA GLY A 594 -19.23 -21.71 -12.88
C GLY A 594 -19.37 -22.99 -13.72
N THR A 595 -18.66 -23.07 -14.85
CA THR A 595 -18.66 -24.22 -15.77
C THR A 595 -17.63 -25.27 -15.37
N ASN A 596 -17.78 -26.51 -15.88
CA ASN A 596 -16.85 -27.62 -15.60
C ASN A 596 -16.49 -28.46 -16.86
N THR A 597 -16.37 -27.87 -18.05
CA THR A 597 -16.00 -28.69 -19.22
C THR A 597 -14.86 -28.08 -20.02
N PRO A 598 -13.63 -28.56 -19.82
CA PRO A 598 -12.61 -28.57 -20.85
C PRO A 598 -12.94 -29.71 -21.83
N SER A 599 -13.27 -29.44 -23.10
CA SER A 599 -13.01 -30.45 -24.17
C SER A 599 -13.27 -30.05 -25.63
N SER A 600 -13.78 -28.87 -26.00
CA SER A 600 -13.78 -28.54 -27.44
C SER A 600 -13.80 -27.06 -27.78
N THR A 601 -13.06 -26.73 -28.84
CA THR A 601 -13.00 -25.44 -29.54
C THR A 601 -14.35 -24.98 -30.13
N VAL A 602 -15.47 -25.64 -29.79
CA VAL A 602 -16.75 -25.50 -30.47
C VAL A 602 -17.82 -24.84 -29.59
N ASN A 603 -17.63 -24.73 -28.27
CA ASN A 603 -18.66 -24.17 -27.40
C ASN A 603 -18.43 -22.69 -27.05
N THR A 604 -18.83 -21.80 -27.96
CA THR A 604 -18.85 -20.33 -27.78
C THR A 604 -20.19 -19.81 -27.24
N ASN A 605 -21.07 -20.67 -26.72
CA ASN A 605 -22.42 -20.26 -26.36
C ASN A 605 -22.45 -19.66 -24.95
N ASN A 606 -22.22 -18.35 -24.86
CA ASN A 606 -22.48 -17.58 -23.64
C ASN A 606 -23.95 -17.73 -23.21
N THR A 607 -24.19 -18.00 -21.93
CA THR A 607 -25.55 -17.96 -21.37
C THR A 607 -26.06 -16.52 -21.32
N ASN A 608 -27.32 -16.28 -21.68
CA ASN A 608 -27.95 -14.98 -21.42
C ASN A 608 -28.26 -14.80 -19.93
N GLU A 609 -28.66 -13.60 -19.52
CA GLU A 609 -28.96 -13.28 -18.10
C GLU A 609 -30.03 -14.20 -17.47
N ILE A 610 -30.96 -14.74 -18.28
CA ILE A 610 -32.02 -15.63 -17.79
C ILE A 610 -31.42 -17.00 -17.41
N GLY A 611 -30.50 -17.53 -18.23
CA GLY A 611 -29.80 -18.78 -17.96
C GLY A 611 -28.85 -18.72 -16.77
N SER A 612 -28.35 -17.53 -16.42
CA SER A 612 -27.44 -17.27 -15.29
C SER A 612 -28.15 -16.80 -14.01
N THR A 613 -29.47 -16.96 -13.92
CA THR A 613 -30.30 -16.55 -12.78
C THR A 613 -30.70 -17.74 -11.88
N LEU A 614 -30.53 -17.58 -10.57
CA LEU A 614 -31.11 -18.43 -9.52
C LEU A 614 -32.33 -17.71 -8.88
N VAL A 615 -33.50 -18.32 -8.92
CA VAL A 615 -34.75 -17.80 -8.35
C VAL A 615 -35.13 -18.60 -7.12
N LEU A 616 -35.33 -17.93 -5.99
CA LEU A 616 -35.96 -18.49 -4.81
C LEU A 616 -37.46 -18.16 -4.85
N ALA A 617 -38.31 -19.19 -4.81
CA ALA A 617 -39.75 -19.00 -4.78
C ALA A 617 -40.19 -18.19 -3.54
N PRO A 618 -41.36 -17.53 -3.56
CA PRO A 618 -41.88 -16.84 -2.39
C PRO A 618 -41.95 -17.78 -1.17
N GLY A 619 -41.32 -17.37 -0.06
CA GLY A 619 -41.24 -18.15 1.17
C GLY A 619 -40.11 -19.19 1.21
N ALA A 620 -39.41 -19.44 0.10
CA ALA A 620 -38.24 -20.31 0.09
C ALA A 620 -37.02 -19.62 0.73
N ILE A 621 -36.32 -20.37 1.58
CA ILE A 621 -35.11 -19.93 2.27
C ILE A 621 -33.96 -20.85 1.89
N LEU A 622 -32.91 -20.25 1.35
CA LEU A 622 -31.62 -20.91 1.17
C LEU A 622 -30.72 -20.61 2.37
N TYR A 623 -30.42 -21.64 3.15
CA TYR A 623 -29.48 -21.58 4.27
C TYR A 623 -28.06 -21.91 3.81
N LEU A 624 -27.14 -20.96 4.00
CA LEU A 624 -25.71 -21.07 3.71
C LEU A 624 -24.85 -21.04 4.98
N GLY A 625 -25.46 -20.76 6.13
CA GLY A 625 -24.82 -20.84 7.46
C GLY A 625 -25.68 -21.66 8.41
N ASP A 626 -25.94 -21.16 9.62
CA ASP A 626 -26.80 -21.88 10.57
C ASP A 626 -28.24 -21.97 10.07
N LYS A 627 -28.85 -23.15 10.19
CA LYS A 627 -30.27 -23.36 9.90
C LYS A 627 -31.15 -22.97 11.08
N ALA A 628 -32.39 -22.58 10.80
CA ALA A 628 -33.38 -22.35 11.86
C ALA A 628 -33.73 -23.68 12.56
N ALA A 629 -33.94 -23.63 13.88
CA ALA A 629 -34.20 -24.80 14.72
C ALA A 629 -35.48 -25.59 14.30
N ASP A 630 -36.45 -24.89 13.70
CA ASP A 630 -37.76 -25.37 13.24
C ASP A 630 -37.87 -25.52 11.72
N SER A 631 -36.77 -25.43 10.98
CA SER A 631 -36.74 -25.39 9.50
C SER A 631 -37.28 -26.64 8.78
N GLU A 632 -37.72 -27.69 9.50
CA GLU A 632 -38.07 -29.03 8.98
C GLU A 632 -36.97 -29.69 8.13
N LEU A 633 -35.79 -29.08 8.04
CA LEU A 633 -34.59 -29.66 7.41
C LEU A 633 -34.04 -30.78 8.29
N PRO A 634 -33.49 -31.87 7.71
CA PRO A 634 -32.88 -32.97 8.45
C PRO A 634 -31.98 -32.48 9.60
N ALA A 635 -31.90 -33.23 10.70
CA ALA A 635 -30.94 -32.93 11.77
C ALA A 635 -29.51 -33.08 11.23
N ILE A 636 -28.71 -32.03 11.32
CA ILE A 636 -27.31 -31.99 10.85
C ILE A 636 -26.37 -31.54 11.94
N SER A 637 -25.11 -31.92 11.79
CA SER A 637 -24.02 -31.75 12.74
C SER A 637 -23.14 -30.52 12.50
N SER A 638 -23.39 -29.69 11.47
CA SER A 638 -22.64 -28.45 11.24
C SER A 638 -23.45 -27.32 10.61
N SER A 639 -22.94 -26.10 10.79
CA SER A 639 -23.37 -24.87 10.13
C SER A 639 -22.71 -24.74 8.75
N GLY A 640 -23.42 -24.24 7.74
CA GLY A 640 -22.82 -23.97 6.42
C GLY A 640 -21.67 -22.94 6.45
N SER A 641 -20.92 -22.84 5.36
CA SER A 641 -19.68 -22.03 5.26
C SER A 641 -19.91 -20.52 5.17
N GLY A 642 -21.09 -20.10 4.73
CA GLY A 642 -21.42 -18.72 4.41
C GLY A 642 -20.81 -18.20 3.11
N MET A 643 -20.22 -19.07 2.26
CA MET A 643 -19.49 -18.67 1.06
C MET A 643 -20.33 -18.80 -0.22
N ILE A 644 -20.35 -17.72 -1.01
CA ILE A 644 -20.86 -17.69 -2.39
C ILE A 644 -19.75 -17.19 -3.33
N LEU A 645 -19.50 -17.92 -4.41
CA LEU A 645 -18.52 -17.55 -5.45
C LEU A 645 -19.16 -17.45 -6.83
N PHE A 646 -18.97 -16.31 -7.47
CA PHE A 646 -19.22 -16.10 -8.90
C PHE A 646 -17.88 -16.19 -9.65
N GLY A 647 -17.57 -17.37 -10.21
CA GLY A 647 -16.27 -17.66 -10.83
C GLY A 647 -16.27 -17.54 -12.36
N ARG A 648 -15.07 -17.64 -12.96
CA ARG A 648 -14.84 -17.80 -14.42
C ARG A 648 -14.64 -19.26 -14.80
N ASP A 649 -14.70 -19.55 -16.10
CA ASP A 649 -14.32 -20.84 -16.68
C ASP A 649 -12.83 -21.17 -16.40
N VAL A 650 -12.43 -22.43 -16.58
CA VAL A 650 -11.03 -22.90 -16.43
C VAL A 650 -10.06 -22.20 -17.38
N ASP A 651 -10.54 -21.69 -18.51
CA ASP A 651 -9.75 -20.91 -19.49
C ASP A 651 -9.82 -19.38 -19.23
N GLY A 652 -10.38 -18.95 -18.09
CA GLY A 652 -10.52 -17.53 -17.73
C GLY A 652 -11.60 -16.77 -18.52
N THR A 653 -12.41 -17.45 -19.32
CA THR A 653 -13.52 -16.83 -20.06
C THR A 653 -14.66 -16.44 -19.12
N SER A 654 -15.14 -15.20 -19.28
CA SER A 654 -16.28 -14.65 -18.54
C SER A 654 -17.57 -15.38 -18.96
N PRO A 655 -18.56 -15.58 -18.05
CA PRO A 655 -19.83 -16.25 -18.36
C PRO A 655 -20.71 -15.49 -19.38
N GLY A 656 -20.23 -14.35 -19.89
CA GLY A 656 -20.84 -13.58 -20.99
C GLY A 656 -22.08 -12.78 -20.62
N SER A 657 -22.56 -12.89 -19.37
CA SER A 657 -23.70 -12.14 -18.84
C SER A 657 -23.58 -11.92 -17.32
N ASN A 658 -24.39 -10.98 -16.81
CA ASN A 658 -24.54 -10.78 -15.38
C ASN A 658 -25.15 -12.00 -14.71
N GLN A 659 -24.80 -12.27 -13.46
CA GLN A 659 -25.34 -13.37 -12.65
C GLN A 659 -26.30 -12.82 -11.62
N VAL A 660 -27.41 -13.53 -11.37
CA VAL A 660 -28.51 -12.98 -10.55
C VAL A 660 -29.00 -14.02 -9.55
N ILE A 661 -29.23 -13.59 -8.30
CA ILE A 661 -30.02 -14.34 -7.32
C ILE A 661 -31.26 -13.49 -6.98
N ALA A 662 -32.46 -14.03 -7.12
CA ALA A 662 -33.70 -13.26 -7.00
C ALA A 662 -34.80 -13.97 -6.20
N GLY A 663 -35.65 -13.20 -5.51
CA GLY A 663 -36.77 -13.73 -4.72
C GLY A 663 -36.33 -14.35 -3.39
N GLY A 664 -37.27 -14.88 -2.61
CA GLY A 664 -37.00 -15.59 -1.34
C GLY A 664 -35.96 -14.95 -0.40
N VAL A 665 -35.27 -15.80 0.37
CA VAL A 665 -34.30 -15.38 1.40
C VAL A 665 -32.99 -16.16 1.30
N LEU A 666 -31.86 -15.46 1.37
CA LEU A 666 -30.52 -16.01 1.61
C LEU A 666 -30.17 -15.86 3.10
N SER A 667 -29.99 -16.97 3.80
CA SER A 667 -29.80 -17.00 5.26
C SER A 667 -28.41 -17.50 5.62
N PHE A 668 -27.61 -16.63 6.23
CA PHE A 668 -26.25 -16.94 6.69
C PHE A 668 -26.18 -17.29 8.18
N GLY A 669 -27.30 -17.20 8.92
CA GLY A 669 -27.30 -17.55 10.36
C GLY A 669 -26.32 -16.67 11.14
N SER A 670 -25.48 -17.25 12.00
CA SER A 670 -24.40 -16.52 12.66
C SER A 670 -23.13 -16.36 11.83
N ARG A 671 -23.11 -16.87 10.59
CA ARG A 671 -21.93 -16.82 9.71
C ARG A 671 -21.83 -15.50 8.96
N GLU A 672 -20.59 -15.14 8.66
CA GLU A 672 -20.25 -14.06 7.74
C GLU A 672 -20.69 -14.45 6.33
N ALA A 673 -21.42 -13.55 5.66
CA ALA A 673 -21.78 -13.72 4.25
C ALA A 673 -20.60 -13.35 3.35
N LEU A 674 -19.82 -14.33 2.91
CA LEU A 674 -18.68 -14.14 2.02
C LEU A 674 -19.14 -14.18 0.57
N LEU A 675 -19.25 -13.02 -0.07
CA LEU A 675 -19.72 -12.85 -1.44
C LEU A 675 -18.55 -12.44 -2.33
N VAL A 676 -18.07 -13.38 -3.15
CA VAL A 676 -16.92 -13.16 -4.03
C VAL A 676 -17.37 -13.15 -5.48
N ASN A 677 -17.08 -12.06 -6.19
CA ASN A 677 -17.34 -11.97 -7.62
C ASN A 677 -16.07 -11.80 -8.44
N GLU A 678 -15.67 -12.89 -9.06
CA GLU A 678 -14.56 -12.97 -10.00
C GLU A 678 -15.03 -13.30 -11.42
N SER A 679 -16.33 -13.26 -11.72
CA SER A 679 -16.86 -13.70 -13.02
C SER A 679 -16.41 -12.84 -14.22
N GLY A 680 -15.96 -11.61 -13.97
CA GLY A 680 -15.73 -10.61 -15.02
C GLY A 680 -17.01 -9.88 -15.47
N ASN A 681 -18.17 -10.18 -14.87
CA ASN A 681 -19.43 -9.45 -15.04
C ASN A 681 -20.00 -9.05 -13.67
N SER A 682 -21.15 -8.38 -13.65
CA SER A 682 -21.82 -8.01 -12.41
C SER A 682 -22.59 -9.18 -11.80
N ALA A 683 -22.63 -9.24 -10.47
CA ALA A 683 -23.52 -10.12 -9.73
C ALA A 683 -24.60 -9.29 -9.02
N LEU A 684 -25.87 -9.67 -9.17
CA LEU A 684 -27.01 -8.92 -8.65
C LEU A 684 -27.76 -9.76 -7.61
N PHE A 685 -27.87 -9.23 -6.39
CA PHE A 685 -28.64 -9.81 -5.29
C PHE A 685 -29.97 -9.08 -5.16
N ARG A 686 -31.03 -9.77 -5.61
CA ARG A 686 -32.44 -9.36 -5.54
C ARG A 686 -33.24 -10.25 -4.57
N SER A 687 -32.55 -10.87 -3.64
CA SER A 687 -33.08 -11.68 -2.54
C SER A 687 -32.80 -10.98 -1.22
N ASN A 688 -33.62 -11.23 -0.19
CA ASN A 688 -33.30 -10.71 1.14
C ASN A 688 -32.13 -11.50 1.73
N ILE A 689 -31.03 -10.83 2.03
CA ILE A 689 -29.90 -11.38 2.78
C ILE A 689 -30.16 -11.17 4.27
N ARG A 690 -30.03 -12.23 5.06
CA ARG A 690 -30.21 -12.20 6.52
C ARG A 690 -29.15 -13.01 7.26
N GLY A 691 -28.92 -12.67 8.52
CA GLY A 691 -27.93 -13.31 9.39
C GLY A 691 -27.33 -12.28 10.35
N THR A 692 -26.51 -12.72 11.30
CA THR A 692 -25.89 -11.84 12.31
C THR A 692 -24.38 -11.73 12.18
N GLY A 693 -23.75 -12.48 11.26
CA GLY A 693 -22.29 -12.52 11.10
C GLY A 693 -21.71 -11.46 10.17
N GLY A 694 -22.50 -10.50 9.68
CA GLY A 694 -22.05 -9.49 8.73
C GLY A 694 -21.95 -9.97 7.28
N LEU A 695 -21.44 -9.10 6.42
CA LEU A 695 -21.28 -9.33 4.98
C LEU A 695 -19.88 -8.92 4.55
N THR A 696 -19.24 -9.72 3.70
CA THR A 696 -17.95 -9.38 3.09
C THR A 696 -18.03 -9.51 1.58
N LYS A 697 -17.79 -8.39 0.91
CA LYS A 697 -17.63 -8.28 -0.53
C LYS A 697 -16.16 -8.43 -0.89
N ALA A 698 -15.85 -9.39 -1.76
CA ALA A 698 -14.54 -9.49 -2.40
C ALA A 698 -14.65 -9.84 -3.89
N GLY A 699 -13.50 -9.97 -4.55
CA GLY A 699 -13.39 -10.20 -5.98
C GLY A 699 -13.53 -8.93 -6.81
N SER A 700 -12.78 -8.87 -7.90
CA SER A 700 -12.58 -7.67 -8.73
C SER A 700 -13.86 -7.09 -9.36
N SER A 701 -14.90 -7.92 -9.54
CA SER A 701 -16.13 -7.55 -10.25
C SER A 701 -17.22 -7.00 -9.31
N PHE A 702 -18.21 -6.32 -9.88
CA PHE A 702 -19.22 -5.57 -9.11
C PHE A 702 -20.24 -6.52 -8.45
N ILE A 703 -20.66 -6.19 -7.23
CA ILE A 703 -21.84 -6.79 -6.59
C ILE A 703 -22.86 -5.70 -6.34
N TYR A 704 -24.10 -5.95 -6.76
CA TYR A 704 -25.24 -5.06 -6.55
C TYR A 704 -26.16 -5.63 -5.48
N LEU A 705 -26.48 -4.81 -4.47
CA LEU A 705 -27.55 -5.06 -3.51
C LEU A 705 -28.79 -4.28 -3.94
N ASP A 706 -29.68 -4.97 -4.67
CA ASP A 706 -30.88 -4.42 -5.31
C ASP A 706 -32.13 -4.50 -4.42
N ASN A 707 -32.02 -5.14 -3.24
CA ASN A 707 -33.17 -5.42 -2.38
C ASN A 707 -32.89 -5.00 -0.93
N SER A 708 -33.97 -4.80 -0.17
CA SER A 708 -33.90 -4.62 1.27
C SER A 708 -33.37 -5.90 1.94
N ASN A 709 -32.35 -5.71 2.79
CA ASN A 709 -31.70 -6.78 3.53
C ASN A 709 -32.00 -6.69 5.02
N SER A 710 -31.82 -7.79 5.75
CA SER A 710 -32.11 -7.87 7.18
C SER A 710 -30.96 -8.47 8.00
N TYR A 711 -29.77 -8.56 7.42
CA TYR A 711 -28.58 -8.98 8.14
C TYR A 711 -28.12 -7.89 9.13
N SER A 712 -27.39 -8.31 10.17
CA SER A 712 -26.66 -7.45 11.10
C SER A 712 -25.18 -7.85 11.13
N GLY A 713 -24.37 -7.08 11.86
CA GLY A 713 -22.91 -7.19 11.82
C GLY A 713 -22.32 -6.32 10.71
N ASP A 714 -21.00 -6.20 10.68
CA ASP A 714 -20.32 -5.25 9.80
C ASP A 714 -20.37 -5.67 8.32
N THR A 715 -20.37 -4.69 7.43
CA THR A 715 -20.21 -4.88 5.98
C THR A 715 -18.78 -4.54 5.57
N ASN A 716 -17.98 -5.53 5.20
CA ASN A 716 -16.61 -5.34 4.74
C ASN A 716 -16.54 -5.35 3.21
N ILE A 717 -15.81 -4.42 2.62
CA ILE A 717 -15.51 -4.37 1.19
C ILE A 717 -14.01 -4.58 1.04
N ALA A 718 -13.64 -5.85 0.95
CA ALA A 718 -12.26 -6.31 0.87
C ALA A 718 -11.67 -6.09 -0.53
N GLU A 719 -12.51 -6.26 -1.56
CA GLU A 719 -12.10 -6.05 -2.95
C GLU A 719 -13.25 -5.69 -3.90
N GLY A 720 -12.93 -4.84 -4.88
CA GLY A 720 -13.83 -4.39 -5.93
C GLY A 720 -14.94 -3.44 -5.44
N VAL A 721 -16.04 -3.36 -6.20
CA VAL A 721 -17.12 -2.39 -5.94
C VAL A 721 -18.35 -3.07 -5.38
N LEU A 722 -18.84 -2.58 -4.24
CA LEU A 722 -20.19 -2.85 -3.72
C LEU A 722 -21.12 -1.70 -4.12
N VAL A 723 -22.24 -2.02 -4.76
CA VAL A 723 -23.23 -1.04 -5.22
C VAL A 723 -24.54 -1.20 -4.45
N LEU A 724 -25.04 -0.09 -3.90
CA LEU A 724 -26.33 -0.04 -3.20
C LEU A 724 -27.38 0.62 -4.10
N ARG A 725 -28.50 -0.07 -4.29
CA ARG A 725 -29.66 0.40 -5.07
C ARG A 725 -30.98 0.37 -4.29
N ASP A 726 -30.94 -0.10 -3.05
CA ASP A 726 -32.05 -0.04 -2.10
C ASP A 726 -31.63 0.72 -0.86
N ARG A 727 -32.58 1.44 -0.26
CA ARG A 727 -32.37 2.20 0.98
C ARG A 727 -31.93 1.33 2.15
N ASN A 728 -32.45 0.10 2.24
CA ASN A 728 -32.13 -0.88 3.28
C ASN A 728 -31.18 -1.97 2.75
N ALA A 729 -30.40 -1.68 1.72
CA ALA A 729 -29.46 -2.63 1.13
C ALA A 729 -28.42 -3.17 2.14
N LEU A 730 -28.07 -2.39 3.17
CA LEU A 730 -27.11 -2.79 4.20
C LEU A 730 -27.73 -3.43 5.45
N GLY A 731 -29.04 -3.68 5.45
CA GLY A 731 -29.75 -4.21 6.62
C GLY A 731 -29.51 -3.37 7.88
N ALA A 732 -29.22 -4.06 8.99
CA ALA A 732 -28.89 -3.47 10.29
C ALA A 732 -27.37 -3.47 10.55
N SER A 733 -26.55 -3.32 9.50
CA SER A 733 -25.10 -3.15 9.63
C SER A 733 -24.79 -1.93 10.50
N GLY A 734 -23.84 -2.04 11.43
CA GLY A 734 -23.37 -0.91 12.24
C GLY A 734 -22.23 -0.14 11.57
N LEU A 735 -21.41 -0.84 10.79
CA LEU A 735 -20.24 -0.29 10.11
C LEU A 735 -20.14 -0.82 8.67
N VAL A 736 -19.71 0.02 7.74
CA VAL A 736 -19.20 -0.38 6.43
C VAL A 736 -17.70 -0.12 6.40
N LYS A 737 -16.88 -1.16 6.22
CA LYS A 737 -15.42 -1.08 6.23
C LYS A 737 -14.86 -1.19 4.80
N ILE A 738 -14.05 -0.23 4.37
CA ILE A 738 -13.30 -0.26 3.12
C ILE A 738 -11.82 -0.44 3.44
N GLU A 739 -11.22 -1.48 2.86
CA GLU A 739 -9.79 -1.78 2.96
C GLU A 739 -9.25 -2.25 1.61
N GLY A 740 -7.93 -2.20 1.43
CA GLY A 740 -7.30 -2.71 0.22
C GLY A 740 -7.77 -1.95 -1.03
N ASN A 741 -8.43 -2.64 -1.95
CA ASN A 741 -8.97 -2.06 -3.19
C ASN A 741 -10.50 -1.91 -3.23
N GLY A 742 -11.18 -2.04 -2.08
CA GLY A 742 -12.64 -1.90 -1.98
C GLY A 742 -13.19 -0.49 -2.28
N GLN A 743 -14.44 -0.43 -2.75
CA GLN A 743 -15.17 0.81 -3.04
C GLN A 743 -16.69 0.66 -2.78
N LEU A 744 -17.35 1.75 -2.36
CA LEU A 744 -18.81 1.80 -2.13
C LEU A 744 -19.51 2.81 -3.04
N TYR A 745 -20.46 2.32 -3.84
CA TYR A 745 -21.23 3.14 -4.80
C TYR A 745 -22.71 3.19 -4.40
N LEU A 746 -23.32 4.36 -4.54
CA LEU A 746 -24.76 4.57 -4.39
C LEU A 746 -25.36 4.88 -5.75
N GLU A 747 -26.44 4.20 -6.11
CA GLU A 747 -27.12 4.40 -7.39
C GLU A 747 -28.64 4.57 -7.28
N LEU A 748 -29.25 5.09 -8.35
CA LEU A 748 -30.70 5.13 -8.55
C LEU A 748 -31.46 5.95 -7.48
N GLY A 749 -30.81 6.95 -6.90
CA GLY A 749 -31.42 7.81 -5.89
C GLY A 749 -31.54 7.15 -4.51
N THR A 750 -30.62 6.23 -4.21
CA THR A 750 -30.57 5.50 -2.94
C THR A 750 -30.36 6.45 -1.76
N GLN A 751 -31.14 6.27 -0.69
CA GLN A 751 -31.09 7.10 0.52
C GLN A 751 -30.83 6.23 1.76
N VAL A 752 -29.56 5.97 2.09
CA VAL A 752 -29.18 5.20 3.29
C VAL A 752 -29.21 6.13 4.50
N ILE A 753 -30.38 6.44 5.06
CA ILE A 753 -30.52 7.37 6.19
C ILE A 753 -31.45 6.81 7.27
N ASP A 754 -31.32 7.36 8.48
CA ASP A 754 -32.15 7.02 9.64
C ASP A 754 -33.65 7.15 9.32
N ASN A 755 -34.43 6.24 9.88
CA ASN A 755 -35.88 6.23 9.78
C ASN A 755 -36.45 5.90 11.15
N THR A 756 -37.48 6.63 11.57
CA THR A 756 -38.24 6.39 12.81
C THR A 756 -38.81 4.95 12.91
N ALA A 757 -38.80 4.18 11.81
CA ALA A 757 -39.16 2.77 11.75
C ALA A 757 -38.09 1.83 11.12
N GLY A 758 -36.86 2.29 10.86
CA GLY A 758 -35.78 1.52 10.21
C GLY A 758 -34.51 1.41 11.04
N PRO A 759 -33.48 0.66 10.58
CA PRO A 759 -32.18 0.60 11.24
C PRO A 759 -31.46 1.95 11.13
N THR A 760 -30.69 2.29 12.16
CA THR A 760 -29.77 3.44 12.12
C THR A 760 -28.75 3.25 10.98
N PRO A 761 -28.41 4.29 10.22
CA PRO A 761 -27.48 4.17 9.11
C PRO A 761 -26.09 3.79 9.63
N PRO A 762 -25.36 2.90 8.94
CA PRO A 762 -24.01 2.52 9.34
C PRO A 762 -23.02 3.68 9.13
N ASP A 763 -21.96 3.69 9.93
CA ASP A 763 -20.80 4.53 9.66
C ASP A 763 -19.94 3.91 8.54
N LEU A 764 -19.32 4.74 7.71
CA LEU A 764 -18.36 4.32 6.69
C LEU A 764 -16.94 4.48 7.24
N PHE A 765 -16.26 3.38 7.52
CA PHE A 765 -14.86 3.35 7.92
C PHE A 765 -13.95 3.05 6.73
N VAL A 766 -12.98 3.92 6.49
CA VAL A 766 -11.99 3.79 5.42
C VAL A 766 -10.63 3.52 6.05
N GLY A 767 -10.20 2.26 6.03
CA GLY A 767 -8.89 1.85 6.52
C GLY A 767 -7.77 2.10 5.50
N VAL A 768 -6.66 1.38 5.64
CA VAL A 768 -5.54 1.42 4.69
C VAL A 768 -6.00 0.93 3.31
N ILE A 769 -5.84 1.79 2.30
CA ILE A 769 -6.16 1.53 0.90
C ILE A 769 -4.90 1.38 0.04
N ASP A 770 -5.00 0.64 -1.06
CA ASP A 770 -3.87 0.32 -1.95
C ASP A 770 -3.67 1.29 -3.13
N ALA A 771 -4.60 2.25 -3.32
CA ALA A 771 -4.46 3.32 -4.32
C ALA A 771 -5.41 4.47 -3.99
N SER A 772 -5.11 5.67 -4.47
CA SER A 772 -6.03 6.81 -4.37
C SER A 772 -7.27 6.56 -5.23
N ARG A 773 -8.45 6.45 -4.62
CA ARG A 773 -9.69 6.06 -5.32
C ARG A 773 -10.97 6.53 -4.63
N PRO A 774 -12.13 6.53 -5.33
CA PRO A 774 -13.43 6.74 -4.72
C PRO A 774 -13.75 5.66 -3.69
N VAL A 775 -13.96 6.08 -2.44
CA VAL A 775 -14.41 5.23 -1.33
C VAL A 775 -15.90 5.41 -1.05
N LEU A 776 -16.45 6.56 -1.43
CA LEU A 776 -17.89 6.83 -1.49
C LEU A 776 -18.20 7.55 -2.79
N TYR A 777 -19.03 6.93 -3.62
CA TYR A 777 -19.35 7.44 -4.95
C TYR A 777 -20.86 7.51 -5.19
N SER A 778 -21.35 8.69 -5.59
CA SER A 778 -22.72 8.85 -6.10
C SER A 778 -22.72 8.71 -7.62
N ASN A 779 -23.42 7.71 -8.12
CA ASN A 779 -23.55 7.44 -9.55
C ASN A 779 -25.03 7.30 -9.92
N ASN A 780 -25.49 8.07 -10.88
CA ASN A 780 -26.88 8.14 -11.30
C ASN A 780 -27.85 8.64 -10.19
N SER A 781 -28.27 9.90 -10.34
CA SER A 781 -29.29 10.60 -9.53
C SER A 781 -28.78 11.19 -8.20
N ASN A 782 -29.72 11.57 -7.33
CA ASN A 782 -29.45 12.20 -6.03
C ASN A 782 -29.41 11.13 -4.93
N ASN A 783 -28.22 10.78 -4.46
CA ASN A 783 -28.00 9.74 -3.47
C ASN A 783 -27.65 10.35 -2.09
N THR A 784 -27.95 9.63 -1.01
CA THR A 784 -27.67 10.08 0.36
C THR A 784 -27.02 8.98 1.20
N TRP A 785 -25.94 9.35 1.89
CA TRP A 785 -25.29 8.59 2.95
C TRP A 785 -25.60 9.20 4.31
N GLY A 786 -26.15 8.41 5.23
CA GLY A 786 -26.69 8.89 6.50
C GLY A 786 -25.72 8.83 7.68
N GLY A 787 -24.76 7.91 7.66
CA GLY A 787 -23.79 7.74 8.75
C GLY A 787 -22.57 8.64 8.60
N ASN A 788 -21.65 8.52 9.54
CA ASN A 788 -20.37 9.23 9.49
C ASN A 788 -19.47 8.66 8.38
N VAL A 789 -18.48 9.44 7.95
CA VAL A 789 -17.38 9.00 7.08
C VAL A 789 -16.07 9.16 7.85
N ILE A 790 -15.49 8.02 8.21
CA ILE A 790 -14.36 7.90 9.11
C ILE A 790 -13.12 7.54 8.29
N ILE A 791 -12.09 8.39 8.34
CA ILE A 791 -10.86 8.22 7.57
C ILE A 791 -9.73 7.73 8.48
N ASP A 792 -9.22 6.53 8.22
CA ASP A 792 -8.10 5.89 8.91
C ASP A 792 -7.16 5.20 7.89
N THR A 793 -6.71 5.96 6.89
CA THR A 793 -5.87 5.48 5.79
C THR A 793 -4.38 5.35 6.14
N VAL A 794 -4.03 5.72 7.36
CA VAL A 794 -2.70 5.62 7.94
C VAL A 794 -2.48 4.20 8.44
N ASP A 795 -1.33 3.60 8.10
CA ASP A 795 -1.00 2.27 8.60
C ASP A 795 -0.30 2.29 9.97
N ASN A 796 0.06 1.10 10.46
CA ASN A 796 0.74 0.90 11.75
C ASN A 796 2.19 1.38 11.79
N LEU A 797 2.78 1.69 10.63
CA LEU A 797 4.07 2.35 10.54
C LEU A 797 3.94 3.86 10.53
N GLY A 798 2.72 4.38 10.63
CA GLY A 798 2.46 5.79 10.51
C GLY A 798 2.78 6.30 9.11
N ASN A 799 2.46 5.54 8.05
CA ASN A 799 2.61 5.97 6.66
C ASN A 799 1.26 6.24 5.98
N TRP A 800 1.20 7.34 5.24
CA TRP A 800 0.08 7.75 4.41
C TRP A 800 0.55 7.91 2.97
N VAL A 801 0.09 7.01 2.10
CA VAL A 801 0.52 6.95 0.69
C VAL A 801 -0.60 7.35 -0.26
N TYR A 802 -1.86 7.02 0.09
CA TYR A 802 -2.99 7.14 -0.83
C TYR A 802 -4.16 7.89 -0.24
N THR A 803 -4.83 8.63 -1.11
CA THR A 803 -5.92 9.54 -0.77
C THR A 803 -7.28 8.85 -0.96
N ALA A 804 -8.09 8.80 0.11
CA ALA A 804 -9.48 8.41 0.01
C ALA A 804 -10.28 9.50 -0.72
N ARG A 805 -11.15 9.12 -1.67
CA ARG A 805 -11.93 10.08 -2.45
C ARG A 805 -13.42 9.99 -2.21
N ILE A 806 -14.06 11.15 -2.03
CA ILE A 806 -15.51 11.31 -2.06
C ILE A 806 -15.87 11.92 -3.40
N ALA A 807 -16.68 11.24 -4.20
CA ALA A 807 -16.90 11.64 -5.58
C ALA A 807 -18.36 11.48 -6.01
N THR A 808 -18.70 12.15 -7.11
CA THR A 808 -19.98 12.04 -7.80
C THR A 808 -19.73 11.91 -9.29
N ASN A 809 -20.69 11.42 -10.06
CA ASN A 809 -20.72 11.63 -11.50
C ASN A 809 -21.16 13.08 -11.84
N THR A 810 -21.07 13.45 -13.11
CA THR A 810 -21.57 14.73 -13.62
C THR A 810 -23.08 14.78 -13.50
N ARG A 811 -23.62 15.89 -12.96
CA ARG A 811 -25.06 16.12 -12.69
C ARG A 811 -25.69 15.27 -11.58
N ASP A 812 -24.91 14.45 -10.90
CA ASP A 812 -25.38 13.72 -9.72
C ASP A 812 -25.15 14.53 -8.45
N THR A 813 -25.90 14.16 -7.41
CA THR A 813 -25.75 14.75 -6.08
C THR A 813 -25.43 13.66 -5.07
N LEU A 814 -24.50 13.95 -4.16
CA LEU A 814 -24.22 13.16 -2.96
C LEU A 814 -24.51 14.00 -1.73
N ASN A 815 -25.43 13.55 -0.87
CA ASN A 815 -25.64 14.13 0.45
C ASN A 815 -24.98 13.25 1.51
N ILE A 816 -24.21 13.85 2.41
CA ILE A 816 -23.59 13.18 3.55
C ILE A 816 -24.18 13.80 4.81
N GLU A 817 -25.03 13.06 5.51
CA GLU A 817 -25.74 13.53 6.71
C GLU A 817 -24.86 13.46 7.97
N GLY A 818 -24.00 12.45 8.08
CA GLY A 818 -23.08 12.29 9.20
C GLY A 818 -21.82 13.16 9.09
N ASP A 819 -21.01 13.12 10.14
CA ASP A 819 -19.74 13.85 10.20
C ASP A 819 -18.66 13.18 9.34
N ILE A 820 -17.67 13.96 8.90
CA ILE A 820 -16.45 13.43 8.28
C ILE A 820 -15.28 13.71 9.23
N TYR A 821 -14.56 12.66 9.65
CA TYR A 821 -13.46 12.83 10.61
C TYR A 821 -12.34 11.80 10.46
N GLY A 822 -11.14 12.16 10.91
CA GLY A 822 -10.02 11.23 11.04
C GLY A 822 -10.16 10.36 12.29
N ASN A 823 -9.80 9.08 12.24
CA ASN A 823 -9.93 8.20 13.41
C ASN A 823 -8.61 7.51 13.76
N GLU A 824 -8.26 7.46 15.04
CA GLU A 824 -6.99 6.92 15.52
C GLU A 824 -7.15 5.57 16.25
N ILE A 825 -8.32 4.91 16.14
CA ILE A 825 -8.59 3.65 16.86
C ILE A 825 -7.56 2.56 16.54
N ALA A 826 -7.12 2.44 15.28
CA ALA A 826 -6.16 1.41 14.91
C ALA A 826 -4.69 1.80 15.20
N ASN A 827 -4.36 3.10 15.10
CA ASN A 827 -2.99 3.60 15.18
C ASN A 827 -2.96 4.95 15.95
N PRO A 828 -3.04 4.93 17.30
CA PRO A 828 -3.01 6.14 18.12
C PRO A 828 -1.70 6.89 17.96
N ILE A 829 -1.80 8.18 17.61
CA ILE A 829 -0.68 9.03 17.17
C ILE A 829 0.07 9.60 18.39
N ASN A 830 0.25 8.81 19.46
CA ASN A 830 0.87 9.28 20.70
C ASN A 830 2.41 9.34 20.63
N THR A 831 3.02 8.74 19.61
CA THR A 831 4.44 8.91 19.26
C THR A 831 4.57 8.91 17.75
N ASP A 832 4.76 10.09 17.16
CA ASP A 832 4.92 10.24 15.70
C ASP A 832 6.15 9.44 15.21
N ILE A 833 5.85 8.30 14.59
CA ILE A 833 6.80 7.37 13.98
C ILE A 833 6.74 7.58 12.46
N ALA A 834 7.59 8.49 12.01
CA ALA A 834 8.32 8.45 10.75
C ALA A 834 7.71 8.64 9.35
N LEU A 835 6.42 8.55 9.07
CA LEU A 835 6.00 8.53 7.65
C LEU A 835 4.73 9.32 7.27
N ASN A 836 4.08 10.03 8.20
CA ASN A 836 2.79 10.65 7.90
C ASN A 836 2.87 12.15 7.68
N ASP A 837 2.32 12.56 6.55
CA ASP A 837 1.48 13.75 6.58
C ASP A 837 0.13 13.40 7.23
N ALA A 838 -0.55 14.41 7.79
CA ALA A 838 -1.96 14.34 8.15
C ALA A 838 -2.84 13.67 7.07
N ARG A 839 -3.87 12.95 7.50
CA ARG A 839 -4.81 12.27 6.59
C ARG A 839 -5.41 13.25 5.60
N LEU A 840 -5.55 12.85 4.34
CA LEU A 840 -6.23 13.64 3.32
C LEU A 840 -7.43 12.90 2.76
N VAL A 841 -8.57 13.56 2.76
CA VAL A 841 -9.72 13.20 1.92
C VAL A 841 -9.79 14.17 0.73
N SER A 842 -10.14 13.67 -0.44
CA SER A 842 -10.14 14.48 -1.66
C SER A 842 -11.37 14.25 -2.53
N THR A 843 -11.74 15.23 -3.35
CA THR A 843 -12.69 15.05 -4.45
C THR A 843 -12.00 14.85 -5.80
N THR A 844 -10.67 14.98 -5.86
CA THR A 844 -9.86 14.96 -7.09
C THR A 844 -9.66 13.55 -7.63
N GLY A 845 -9.96 13.31 -8.91
CA GLY A 845 -9.47 12.11 -9.63
C GLY A 845 -10.52 11.06 -10.03
N GLY A 846 -11.77 11.45 -10.23
CA GLY A 846 -12.70 10.71 -11.08
C GLY A 846 -12.76 11.40 -12.45
N SER A 847 -12.70 10.67 -13.56
CA SER A 847 -13.18 11.21 -14.82
C SER A 847 -14.62 11.65 -14.58
N SER A 848 -14.87 12.96 -14.61
CA SER A 848 -16.17 13.64 -14.48
C SER A 848 -16.82 13.82 -13.09
N SER A 849 -16.08 14.20 -12.04
CA SER A 849 -16.69 14.72 -10.79
C SER A 849 -17.19 16.17 -10.92
N GLY A 850 -18.17 16.40 -11.79
CA GLY A 850 -18.85 17.70 -12.00
C GLY A 850 -20.25 17.77 -11.36
N GLY A 851 -20.50 17.04 -10.27
CA GLY A 851 -21.79 17.02 -9.57
C GLY A 851 -21.80 17.93 -8.33
N ILE A 852 -22.72 17.65 -7.41
CA ILE A 852 -22.88 18.38 -6.14
C ILE A 852 -22.60 17.44 -4.96
N ILE A 853 -21.72 17.85 -4.05
CA ILE A 853 -21.50 17.19 -2.77
C ILE A 853 -22.04 18.11 -1.66
N ASN A 854 -23.00 17.62 -0.88
CA ASN A 854 -23.56 18.32 0.27
C ASN A 854 -23.02 17.68 1.56
N LEU A 855 -22.23 18.44 2.29
CA LEU A 855 -21.75 18.09 3.63
C LEU A 855 -22.74 18.67 4.65
N ASN A 856 -23.71 17.84 5.07
CA ASN A 856 -24.74 18.23 6.03
C ASN A 856 -24.30 18.02 7.49
N GLY A 857 -23.36 17.09 7.74
CA GLY A 857 -22.62 16.97 9.01
C GLY A 857 -21.41 17.91 9.09
N ARG A 858 -20.64 17.82 10.19
CA ARG A 858 -19.40 18.58 10.38
C ARG A 858 -18.19 17.85 9.79
N VAL A 859 -17.19 18.60 9.36
CA VAL A 859 -15.84 18.07 9.13
C VAL A 859 -15.00 18.31 10.37
N ARG A 860 -14.32 17.28 10.89
CA ARG A 860 -13.55 17.31 12.15
C ARG A 860 -12.18 16.65 12.00
N ASP A 861 -11.22 17.03 12.82
CA ASP A 861 -9.93 16.32 12.90
C ASP A 861 -10.14 14.90 13.44
N ASN A 862 -10.96 14.77 14.50
CA ASN A 862 -11.32 13.49 15.10
C ASN A 862 -12.80 13.43 15.53
N ALA A 863 -13.23 12.27 16.07
CA ALA A 863 -14.62 12.05 16.50
C ALA A 863 -15.14 13.11 17.50
N LEU A 864 -14.25 13.69 18.31
CA LEU A 864 -14.57 14.69 19.33
C LEU A 864 -14.59 16.14 18.81
N GLY A 865 -14.11 16.40 17.58
CA GLY A 865 -13.99 17.74 17.01
C GLY A 865 -12.58 18.05 16.51
N SER A 866 -12.22 19.33 16.54
CA SER A 866 -10.84 19.76 16.27
C SER A 866 -9.89 19.27 17.37
N ILE A 867 -8.59 19.23 17.06
CA ILE A 867 -7.51 18.97 18.03
C ILE A 867 -7.59 19.89 19.26
N SER A 868 -6.86 19.56 20.34
CA SER A 868 -6.97 20.28 21.62
C SER A 868 -5.99 21.45 21.82
N SER A 869 -5.05 21.65 20.89
CA SER A 869 -4.03 22.72 20.97
C SER A 869 -3.60 23.16 19.57
N PRO A 870 -3.00 24.35 19.42
CA PRO A 870 -2.48 24.80 18.13
C PRO A 870 -1.59 23.77 17.44
N VAL A 871 -1.73 23.65 16.12
CA VAL A 871 -1.00 22.69 15.29
C VAL A 871 0.52 22.84 15.49
N ASN A 872 1.19 21.74 15.80
CA ASN A 872 2.63 21.61 15.97
C ASN A 872 3.07 20.17 15.66
N SER A 873 4.38 19.91 15.72
CA SER A 873 4.98 18.61 15.38
C SER A 873 4.51 17.41 16.23
N ASN A 874 3.79 17.64 17.33
CA ASN A 874 3.28 16.57 18.19
C ASN A 874 1.83 16.19 17.89
N ASN A 875 1.09 17.06 17.19
CA ASN A 875 -0.34 16.86 16.93
C ASN A 875 -0.75 17.03 15.46
N GLU A 876 0.16 17.39 14.56
CA GLU A 876 -0.14 17.61 13.14
C GLU A 876 -0.68 16.35 12.45
N ASN A 877 -0.23 15.16 12.88
CA ASN A 877 -0.70 13.89 12.34
C ASN A 877 -2.16 13.56 12.71
N GLN A 878 -2.72 14.23 13.72
CA GLN A 878 -4.12 14.08 14.13
C GLN A 878 -5.09 14.86 13.22
N LEU A 879 -4.57 15.67 12.31
CA LEU A 879 -5.36 16.52 11.44
C LEU A 879 -6.08 15.72 10.36
N LEU A 880 -7.28 16.19 9.99
CA LEU A 880 -7.94 15.80 8.75
C LEU A 880 -7.85 16.94 7.73
N ARG A 881 -7.09 16.71 6.66
CA ARG A 881 -7.00 17.60 5.51
C ARG A 881 -8.11 17.29 4.51
N PHE A 882 -8.58 18.31 3.80
CA PHE A 882 -9.63 18.18 2.80
C PHE A 882 -9.26 18.89 1.50
N GLN A 883 -9.21 18.15 0.40
CA GLN A 883 -8.95 18.69 -0.93
C GLN A 883 -10.20 18.68 -1.80
N ILE A 884 -10.46 19.80 -2.46
CA ILE A 884 -11.55 20.01 -3.40
C ILE A 884 -10.94 20.32 -4.76
N GLY A 885 -11.21 19.44 -5.73
CA GLY A 885 -10.72 19.54 -7.10
C GLY A 885 -11.47 18.62 -8.07
N SER A 886 -10.86 18.37 -9.24
CA SER A 886 -11.32 17.51 -10.36
C SER A 886 -12.12 18.18 -11.47
N SER A 887 -13.00 19.14 -11.17
CA SER A 887 -13.84 19.79 -12.18
C SER A 887 -14.17 21.24 -11.81
N ASN A 888 -14.24 22.11 -12.83
CA ASN A 888 -14.73 23.48 -12.69
C ASN A 888 -16.23 23.53 -12.32
N GLU A 889 -16.96 22.44 -12.56
CA GLU A 889 -18.40 22.33 -12.29
C GLU A 889 -18.71 21.69 -10.92
N LEU A 890 -17.70 21.17 -10.21
CA LEU A 890 -17.90 20.58 -8.89
C LEU A 890 -18.37 21.64 -7.91
N ILE A 891 -19.45 21.35 -7.18
CA ILE A 891 -19.93 22.18 -6.08
C ILE A 891 -19.86 21.36 -4.78
N VAL A 892 -19.16 21.88 -3.79
CA VAL A 892 -19.16 21.35 -2.42
C VAL A 892 -19.89 22.35 -1.52
N ASN A 893 -21.05 21.97 -1.00
CA ASN A 893 -21.82 22.78 -0.05
C ASN A 893 -21.52 22.30 1.38
N VAL A 894 -21.05 23.19 2.23
CA VAL A 894 -20.78 22.96 3.66
C VAL A 894 -21.89 23.61 4.48
N ARG A 895 -22.69 22.82 5.18
CA ARG A 895 -23.87 23.32 5.91
C ARG A 895 -23.68 23.49 7.41
N GLN A 896 -22.58 22.98 7.96
CA GLN A 896 -22.19 23.15 9.36
C GLN A 896 -20.85 23.86 9.46
N GLN A 897 -20.54 24.43 10.62
CA GLN A 897 -19.22 25.00 10.87
C GLN A 897 -18.12 23.94 10.65
N TRP A 898 -17.02 24.35 10.04
CA TRP A 898 -15.82 23.53 9.86
C TRP A 898 -15.09 23.39 11.20
N ASP A 899 -15.03 22.18 11.72
CA ASP A 899 -14.55 21.89 13.08
C ASP A 899 -13.26 21.07 13.05
N ALA A 900 -12.38 21.39 12.10
CA ALA A 900 -11.06 20.80 11.90
C ALA A 900 -10.01 21.89 11.69
N ALA A 901 -8.81 21.68 12.22
CA ALA A 901 -7.65 22.55 12.04
C ALA A 901 -6.80 22.14 10.82
N GLY A 902 -7.08 20.97 10.22
CA GLY A 902 -6.41 20.50 9.02
C GLY A 902 -6.69 21.38 7.81
N ILE A 903 -5.72 21.43 6.89
CA ILE A 903 -5.77 22.34 5.74
C ILE A 903 -6.92 22.00 4.79
N ILE A 904 -7.60 23.05 4.32
CA ILE A 904 -8.53 22.99 3.19
C ILE A 904 -7.80 23.43 1.94
N LEU A 905 -7.73 22.55 0.94
CA LEU A 905 -7.13 22.78 -0.37
C LEU A 905 -8.25 22.94 -1.40
N LEU A 906 -8.55 24.17 -1.82
CA LEU A 906 -9.49 24.43 -2.91
C LEU A 906 -8.72 24.67 -4.22
N ASP A 907 -8.44 23.58 -4.92
CA ASP A 907 -7.66 23.59 -6.16
C ASP A 907 -8.52 23.92 -7.38
N GLN A 908 -9.75 23.39 -7.42
CA GLN A 908 -10.71 23.57 -8.52
C GLN A 908 -12.15 23.36 -8.02
N GLY A 909 -13.12 24.05 -8.64
CA GLY A 909 -14.55 23.95 -8.30
C GLY A 909 -15.01 25.03 -7.32
N ILE A 910 -16.22 24.86 -6.77
CA ILE A 910 -16.88 25.86 -5.92
C ILE A 910 -17.12 25.28 -4.53
N LEU A 911 -16.54 25.91 -3.50
CA LEU A 911 -16.85 25.65 -2.10
C LEU A 911 -17.85 26.72 -1.60
N ARG A 912 -19.00 26.29 -1.10
CA ARG A 912 -20.06 27.18 -0.61
C ARG A 912 -20.33 26.91 0.87
N TYR A 913 -20.27 27.94 1.71
CA TYR A 913 -20.69 27.86 3.10
C TYR A 913 -22.16 28.26 3.22
N GLU A 914 -23.01 27.30 3.57
CA GLU A 914 -24.47 27.45 3.77
C GLU A 914 -24.87 27.43 5.26
N GLY A 915 -23.91 27.30 6.18
CA GLY A 915 -24.13 27.40 7.63
C GLY A 915 -24.42 28.82 8.13
N GLU A 916 -24.38 29.06 9.43
CA GLU A 916 -24.59 30.37 10.06
C GLU A 916 -23.29 30.86 10.73
N GLY A 917 -23.08 32.18 10.82
CA GLY A 917 -21.96 32.77 11.56
C GLY A 917 -20.57 32.41 11.03
N ASN A 918 -19.64 32.08 11.95
CA ASN A 918 -18.25 31.77 11.62
C ASN A 918 -18.15 30.51 10.75
N PHE A 919 -17.25 30.51 9.76
CA PHE A 919 -16.96 29.34 8.93
C PHE A 919 -16.29 28.22 9.75
N TRP A 920 -15.21 28.53 10.48
CA TRP A 920 -14.61 27.60 11.44
C TRP A 920 -15.33 27.66 12.79
N SER A 921 -15.38 26.54 13.50
CA SER A 921 -15.67 26.55 14.94
C SER A 921 -14.63 27.38 15.69
N ASP A 922 -15.00 27.94 16.85
CA ASP A 922 -14.06 28.76 17.65
C ASP A 922 -12.85 27.93 18.11
N THR A 923 -13.06 26.64 18.40
CA THR A 923 -11.99 25.69 18.74
C THR A 923 -11.06 25.47 17.55
N ALA A 924 -11.59 25.16 16.36
CA ALA A 924 -10.77 24.95 15.18
C ALA A 924 -9.96 26.20 14.81
N ALA A 925 -10.60 27.38 14.84
CA ALA A 925 -9.95 28.66 14.55
C ALA A 925 -8.80 28.97 15.52
N ALA A 926 -8.95 28.65 16.82
CA ALA A 926 -7.90 28.84 17.83
C ALA A 926 -6.70 27.90 17.63
N ASN A 927 -6.89 26.78 16.92
CA ASN A 927 -5.86 25.78 16.72
C ASN A 927 -5.12 25.88 15.37
N LEU A 928 -5.62 26.71 14.44
CA LEU A 928 -4.94 26.93 13.16
C LEU A 928 -3.51 27.45 13.36
N ASN A 929 -2.58 26.98 12.53
CA ASN A 929 -1.20 27.47 12.52
C ASN A 929 -0.75 27.80 11.09
N ALA A 930 -0.59 29.10 10.79
CA ALA A 930 -0.15 29.58 9.48
C ALA A 930 1.29 29.20 9.12
N ALA A 931 2.11 28.81 10.10
CA ALA A 931 3.46 28.29 9.86
C ALA A 931 3.47 26.81 9.44
N SER A 932 2.38 26.07 9.68
CA SER A 932 2.25 24.67 9.28
C SER A 932 1.65 24.58 7.88
N SER A 933 2.26 23.79 7.00
CA SER A 933 1.73 23.46 5.68
C SER A 933 0.50 22.53 5.73
N GLN A 934 0.23 21.93 6.89
CA GLN A 934 -0.87 20.98 7.10
C GLN A 934 -2.12 21.64 7.71
N SER A 935 -2.08 22.94 8.03
CA SER A 935 -3.17 23.68 8.66
C SER A 935 -3.59 24.90 7.84
N GLY A 936 -4.87 25.30 7.95
CA GLY A 936 -5.38 26.55 7.37
C GLY A 936 -6.18 26.36 6.08
N PHE A 937 -6.05 27.31 5.16
CA PHE A 937 -6.86 27.37 3.95
C PHE A 937 -6.06 27.89 2.77
N ARG A 938 -6.05 27.13 1.68
CA ARG A 938 -5.36 27.49 0.43
C ARG A 938 -6.32 27.42 -0.74
N MET A 939 -6.30 28.45 -1.58
CA MET A 939 -7.00 28.48 -2.87
C MET A 939 -6.01 28.62 -4.02
N GLY A 940 -6.32 27.98 -5.14
CA GLY A 940 -5.54 28.05 -6.37
C GLY A 940 -4.64 26.84 -6.55
N GLY A 941 -5.02 25.97 -7.49
CA GLY A 941 -4.23 24.81 -7.89
C GLY A 941 -3.04 25.16 -8.80
N SER A 942 -2.03 24.29 -8.83
CA SER A 942 -1.02 24.31 -9.88
C SER A 942 -1.69 23.92 -11.20
N ALA A 943 -1.57 24.73 -12.25
CA ALA A 943 -1.94 24.31 -13.60
C ALA A 943 -1.10 23.07 -13.93
N GLY A 944 -1.74 21.91 -14.12
CA GLY A 944 -1.04 20.67 -14.42
C GLY A 944 -0.08 20.85 -15.61
N SER A 945 1.11 20.28 -15.50
CA SER A 945 2.21 20.35 -16.47
C SER A 945 1.93 19.60 -17.79
N SER A 946 0.71 19.66 -18.33
CA SER A 946 0.48 19.20 -19.70
C SER A 946 1.04 20.24 -20.67
N SER A 947 2.20 19.93 -21.23
CA SER A 947 2.79 20.63 -22.35
C SER A 947 1.74 20.84 -23.45
N ASN A 948 1.60 22.10 -23.88
CA ASN A 948 0.89 22.57 -25.08
C ASN A 948 -0.55 23.08 -24.99
N ASN A 949 -1.07 23.52 -23.83
CA ASN A 949 -2.22 24.45 -23.83
C ASN A 949 -2.18 25.41 -22.62
N ASN A 950 -1.77 26.66 -22.83
CA ASN A 950 -1.93 27.78 -21.88
C ASN A 950 -3.41 28.19 -21.67
N ASN A 951 -4.36 27.24 -21.71
CA ASN A 951 -5.80 27.52 -21.67
C ASN A 951 -6.62 26.43 -20.95
N SER A 952 -6.14 25.87 -19.85
CA SER A 952 -7.03 25.24 -18.86
C SER A 952 -7.12 26.17 -17.64
N SER A 953 -8.07 27.11 -17.65
CA SER A 953 -8.38 27.87 -16.45
C SER A 953 -9.00 26.93 -15.41
N LEU A 954 -8.21 26.55 -14.41
CA LEU A 954 -8.72 25.93 -13.19
C LEU A 954 -9.49 27.03 -12.44
N ASN A 955 -10.82 26.94 -12.44
CA ASN A 955 -11.65 27.91 -11.76
C ASN A 955 -11.88 27.41 -10.33
N SER A 956 -11.57 28.25 -9.34
CA SER A 956 -11.89 28.02 -7.93
C SER A 956 -12.71 29.19 -7.37
N ALA A 957 -13.69 28.91 -6.53
CA ALA A 957 -14.47 29.94 -5.84
C ALA A 957 -14.86 29.50 -4.43
N PHE A 958 -14.67 30.39 -3.46
CA PHE A 958 -15.21 30.24 -2.11
C PHE A 958 -16.32 31.26 -1.88
N ILE A 959 -17.49 30.80 -1.45
CA ILE A 959 -18.70 31.64 -1.34
C ILE A 959 -19.30 31.52 0.06
N LEU A 960 -19.36 32.66 0.75
CA LEU A 960 -20.25 32.87 1.89
C LEU A 960 -21.66 33.20 1.36
N THR A 961 -22.62 32.31 1.59
CA THR A 961 -23.95 32.38 0.94
C THR A 961 -24.98 33.20 1.71
N LYS A 962 -24.71 33.60 2.96
CA LYS A 962 -25.66 34.32 3.83
C LYS A 962 -25.05 35.57 4.47
N PRO A 963 -25.85 36.63 4.74
CA PRO A 963 -25.39 37.80 5.50
C PRO A 963 -24.90 37.43 6.90
N GLY A 964 -23.83 38.07 7.36
CA GLY A 964 -23.28 37.87 8.72
C GLY A 964 -22.34 36.68 8.86
N GLN A 965 -22.12 35.90 7.80
CA GLN A 965 -21.07 34.87 7.79
C GLN A 965 -19.68 35.49 7.78
N VAL A 966 -18.73 34.86 8.48
CA VAL A 966 -17.35 35.36 8.62
C VAL A 966 -16.35 34.23 8.35
N LEU A 967 -15.36 34.52 7.52
CA LEU A 967 -14.15 33.70 7.40
C LEU A 967 -13.20 34.08 8.55
N ASN A 968 -13.33 33.40 9.68
CA ASN A 968 -12.65 33.70 10.95
C ASN A 968 -11.22 33.12 11.01
N ILE A 969 -10.33 33.61 10.15
CA ILE A 969 -8.88 33.31 10.18
C ILE A 969 -8.22 34.35 11.10
N GLY A 970 -7.51 33.88 12.14
CA GLY A 970 -6.84 34.70 13.16
C GLY A 970 -5.58 35.40 12.68
#